data_AF-A0A1Q7XRZ7-F1
#
_entry.id   AF-A0A1Q7XRZ7-F1
#
_cell.length_a   1.000
_cell.length_b   1.000
_cell.length_c   1.000
_cell.angle_alpha   90.00
_cell.angle_beta   90.00
_cell.angle_gamma   90.00
#
_symmetry.space_group_name_H-M   'P 1'
#
loop_
_entity.id
_entity.type
_entity.pdbx_description
1 polymer ?
#
loop_
_entity_poly.entity_id
_entity_poly.type
_entity_poly.pdbx_seq_one_letter_code
_entity_poly.pdbx_strand_id
1 'polypeptide(L)'
;MAAAGLLTAIFGLRGGLFSFLKYLAVLAGAYLLFRVIGWWRNRLLWSLRNRLIVAYLFIAVVPILLIVTLVLLAGRILYSQLGAYLLHEDIQNRVDMIADISEHIAIADGTLPQGVSQDESERILAAQSHAVHDRELPGLSISFADDTALLRKITPSSKTSYAGLLQQGDSLSLTSLRAIPGSKGERIVMLQVPVTPEFLNTVAPDLGAIQLNLMERYTGGAPQAVIYPSGEEQYKVAKPIVAQNRVLQDAMFWIDPAVSVVSSLDSVFVAHDGKVELHRPVLAVFNARPSRLNARIFTSLGELRDSYLLLLILVGIVFLLIEAAALATGIVLTRRITRAVADLYRGTQYVQAMDFSHRVQIEHRDQLGELAESFNQMTGSISTLIEEQNKRQRLENEISIAREVQNQLFPSTLPSVPGVEIEAICKAARSVSGDYYDFIQLSPTHIAVAIADISGKGISAALLMASLQAALRSQMLSEGSERLNMAELVSRLNKHLVRNTGDDRFATFFIAIYDSATRTLRYTNAGHLPAFLICNGNSEQLDKGGMVLGVMEDYVYEEGSLEVRPDALLIGYSDGLIEPENVYGEEFGIRRLQEAAVRLQGAAPLMVAESLMAAAEEWAGTPEQADDMTVIVARLR
;
A
#
# COMPACT_ATOMS: atom_id res chain seq x y z
N MET A 1 18.21 25.01 -27.23
CA MET A 1 17.84 25.87 -28.38
C MET A 1 17.54 25.10 -29.67
N ALA A 2 18.07 23.88 -29.90
CA ALA A 2 17.78 23.09 -31.11
C ALA A 2 16.33 22.57 -31.23
N ALA A 3 15.66 22.24 -30.10
CA ALA A 3 14.26 21.77 -30.10
C ALA A 3 13.23 22.87 -30.46
N ALA A 4 13.56 24.14 -30.19
CA ALA A 4 12.68 25.26 -30.52
C ALA A 4 12.65 25.58 -32.02
N GLY A 5 13.77 25.36 -32.72
CA GLY A 5 13.89 25.58 -34.17
C GLY A 5 13.13 24.55 -35.02
N LEU A 6 12.98 23.31 -34.53
CA LEU A 6 12.24 22.25 -35.22
C LEU A 6 10.72 22.52 -35.20
N LEU A 7 10.20 23.01 -34.08
CA LEU A 7 8.79 23.37 -33.91
C LEU A 7 8.38 24.56 -34.80
N THR A 8 9.27 25.54 -34.97
CA THR A 8 9.00 26.70 -35.84
C THR A 8 8.92 26.33 -37.32
N ALA A 9 9.65 25.30 -37.74
CA ALA A 9 9.66 24.82 -39.13
C ALA A 9 8.42 23.98 -39.47
N ILE A 10 7.96 23.12 -38.55
CA ILE A 10 6.79 22.23 -38.74
C ILE A 10 5.48 23.03 -38.86
N PHE A 11 5.34 24.14 -38.14
CA PHE A 11 4.10 24.93 -38.09
C PHE A 11 4.01 26.08 -39.11
N GLY A 12 4.99 26.23 -40.01
CA GLY A 12 4.94 27.22 -41.08
C GLY A 12 4.84 28.66 -40.58
N LEU A 13 5.67 29.05 -39.63
CA LEU A 13 5.69 30.42 -39.07
C LEU A 13 6.54 31.36 -39.96
N ARG A 14 6.05 31.69 -41.16
CA ARG A 14 6.54 32.83 -41.95
C ARG A 14 5.41 33.84 -42.15
N GLY A 15 5.48 35.00 -41.49
CA GLY A 15 4.56 36.13 -41.67
C GLY A 15 3.82 36.60 -40.40
N GLY A 16 3.68 37.93 -40.25
CA GLY A 16 3.30 38.67 -39.04
C GLY A 16 1.90 38.43 -38.46
N LEU A 17 1.75 38.80 -37.18
CA LEU A 17 0.59 38.70 -36.26
C LEU A 17 -0.07 37.32 -36.09
N PHE A 18 -0.39 36.62 -37.18
CA PHE A 18 -1.04 35.31 -37.17
C PHE A 18 -0.13 34.21 -36.63
N SER A 19 1.18 34.28 -36.91
CA SER A 19 2.22 33.43 -36.32
C SER A 19 2.28 33.58 -34.78
N PHE A 20 2.13 34.81 -34.29
CA PHE A 20 2.17 35.12 -32.85
C PHE A 20 0.90 34.60 -32.13
N LEU A 21 -0.27 34.77 -32.74
CA LEU A 21 -1.54 34.21 -32.23
C LEU A 21 -1.52 32.67 -32.16
N LYS A 22 -0.95 31.99 -33.17
CA LYS A 22 -0.76 30.53 -33.13
C LYS A 22 0.18 30.11 -32.00
N TYR A 23 1.29 30.82 -31.81
CA TYR A 23 2.22 30.56 -30.70
C TYR A 23 1.53 30.75 -29.33
N LEU A 24 0.74 31.81 -29.17
CA LEU A 24 -0.02 32.07 -27.96
C LEU A 24 -1.10 30.99 -27.71
N ALA A 25 -1.76 30.51 -28.77
CA ALA A 25 -2.74 29.44 -28.68
C ALA A 25 -2.09 28.10 -28.26
N VAL A 26 -0.88 27.80 -28.73
CA VAL A 26 -0.11 26.62 -28.29
C VAL A 26 0.29 26.74 -26.82
N LEU A 27 0.76 27.92 -26.38
CA LEU A 27 1.08 28.18 -24.98
C LEU A 27 -0.16 28.08 -24.07
N ALA A 28 -1.28 28.67 -24.49
CA ALA A 28 -2.54 28.60 -23.77
C ALA A 28 -3.08 27.16 -23.73
N GLY A 29 -2.96 26.41 -24.83
CA GLY A 29 -3.28 25.00 -24.91
C GLY A 29 -2.43 24.16 -23.95
N ALA A 30 -1.11 24.38 -23.91
CA ALA A 30 -0.20 23.70 -22.99
C ALA A 30 -0.50 24.04 -21.51
N TYR A 31 -0.80 25.31 -21.21
CA TYR A 31 -1.19 25.74 -19.86
C TYR A 31 -2.53 25.13 -19.42
N LEU A 32 -3.54 25.12 -20.31
CA LEU A 32 -4.82 24.46 -20.06
C LEU A 32 -4.63 22.95 -19.85
N LEU A 33 -3.80 22.30 -20.66
CA LEU A 33 -3.49 20.87 -20.51
C LEU A 33 -2.84 20.60 -19.15
N PHE A 34 -1.87 21.41 -18.73
CA PHE A 34 -1.23 21.30 -17.41
C PHE A 34 -2.22 21.49 -16.27
N ARG A 35 -3.13 22.47 -16.38
CA ARG A 35 -4.14 22.75 -15.37
C ARG A 35 -5.19 21.63 -15.29
N VAL A 36 -5.61 21.10 -16.44
CA VAL A 36 -6.51 19.94 -16.53
C VAL A 36 -5.85 18.71 -15.92
N ILE A 37 -4.56 18.45 -16.19
CA ILE A 37 -3.79 17.35 -15.59
C ILE A 37 -3.70 17.52 -14.06
N GLY A 38 -3.40 18.72 -13.56
CA GLY A 38 -3.34 19.00 -12.12
C GLY A 38 -4.68 18.82 -11.41
N TRP A 39 -5.77 19.27 -12.04
CA TRP A 39 -7.13 19.06 -11.55
C TRP A 39 -7.54 17.59 -11.57
N TRP A 40 -7.22 16.87 -12.67
CA TRP A 40 -7.43 15.43 -12.79
C TRP A 40 -6.69 14.67 -11.69
N ARG A 41 -5.42 15.00 -11.45
CA ARG A 41 -4.59 14.38 -10.42
C ARG A 41 -5.20 14.50 -9.04
N ASN A 42 -5.67 15.70 -8.69
CA ASN A 42 -6.22 15.96 -7.36
C ASN A 42 -7.63 15.35 -7.15
N ARG A 43 -8.41 15.14 -8.23
CA ARG A 43 -9.79 14.60 -8.11
C ARG A 43 -9.88 13.09 -8.32
N LEU A 44 -9.10 12.55 -9.27
CA LEU A 44 -9.08 11.12 -9.55
C LEU A 44 -8.12 10.35 -8.65
N LEU A 45 -7.01 10.92 -8.15
CA LEU A 45 -6.06 10.14 -7.33
C LEU A 45 -6.23 10.33 -5.82
N TRP A 46 -7.29 11.00 -5.38
CA TRP A 46 -7.50 11.30 -3.96
C TRP A 46 -7.82 10.05 -3.11
N SER A 47 -8.50 9.07 -3.69
CA SER A 47 -8.73 7.76 -3.04
C SER A 47 -7.78 6.70 -3.60
N LEU A 48 -7.28 5.83 -2.72
CA LEU A 48 -6.39 4.72 -3.07
C LEU A 48 -6.99 3.82 -4.15
N ARG A 49 -8.33 3.65 -4.11
CA ARG A 49 -9.12 2.92 -5.11
C ARG A 49 -8.94 3.48 -6.51
N ASN A 50 -9.13 4.79 -6.66
CA ASN A 50 -9.07 5.41 -7.97
C ASN A 50 -7.62 5.50 -8.46
N ARG A 51 -6.65 5.64 -7.54
CA ARG A 51 -5.22 5.61 -7.87
C ARG A 51 -4.78 4.27 -8.45
N LEU A 52 -5.24 3.16 -7.87
CA LEU A 52 -5.01 1.81 -8.40
C LEU A 52 -5.72 1.61 -9.74
N ILE A 53 -6.99 1.99 -9.87
CA ILE A 53 -7.73 1.87 -11.14
C ILE A 53 -7.04 2.64 -12.26
N VAL A 54 -6.60 3.87 -12.00
CA VAL A 54 -5.89 4.68 -13.00
C VAL A 54 -4.53 4.06 -13.35
N ALA A 55 -3.79 3.53 -12.37
CA ALA A 55 -2.52 2.85 -12.63
C ALA A 55 -2.70 1.62 -13.53
N TYR A 56 -3.67 0.75 -13.22
CA TYR A 56 -3.98 -0.42 -14.06
C TYR A 56 -4.51 -0.04 -15.45
N LEU A 57 -5.34 1.00 -15.54
CA LEU A 57 -5.79 1.54 -16.83
C LEU A 57 -4.60 2.00 -17.68
N PHE A 58 -3.63 2.69 -17.08
CA PHE A 58 -2.42 3.12 -17.78
C PHE A 58 -1.52 1.94 -18.18
N ILE A 59 -1.34 0.95 -17.30
CA ILE A 59 -0.52 -0.23 -17.58
C ILE A 59 -1.13 -1.11 -18.69
N ALA A 60 -2.47 -1.20 -18.78
CA ALA A 60 -3.13 -2.03 -19.79
C ALA A 60 -3.47 -1.26 -21.08
N VAL A 61 -4.15 -0.12 -20.97
CA VAL A 61 -4.73 0.57 -22.13
C VAL A 61 -3.68 1.28 -22.96
N VAL A 62 -2.66 1.89 -22.32
CA VAL A 62 -1.65 2.66 -23.06
C VAL A 62 -0.80 1.75 -23.96
N PRO A 63 -0.27 0.60 -23.50
CA PRO A 63 0.43 -0.32 -24.39
C PRO A 63 -0.44 -0.86 -25.52
N ILE A 64 -1.70 -1.22 -25.24
CA ILE A 64 -2.63 -1.68 -26.28
C ILE A 64 -2.84 -0.59 -27.34
N LEU A 65 -3.12 0.66 -26.91
CA LEU A 65 -3.29 1.79 -27.82
C LEU A 65 -2.01 2.04 -28.65
N LEU A 66 -0.84 1.98 -28.04
CA LEU A 66 0.45 2.15 -28.70
C LEU A 66 0.67 1.05 -29.75
N ILE A 67 0.44 -0.22 -29.40
CA ILE A 67 0.58 -1.36 -30.30
C ILE A 67 -0.41 -1.23 -31.46
N VAL A 68 -1.69 -0.94 -31.20
CA VAL A 68 -2.70 -0.75 -32.25
C VAL A 68 -2.29 0.38 -33.20
N THR A 69 -1.80 1.51 -32.66
CA THR A 69 -1.33 2.64 -33.47
C THR A 69 -0.12 2.25 -34.33
N LEU A 70 0.84 1.52 -33.75
CA LEU A 70 2.02 1.04 -34.45
C LEU A 70 1.65 0.05 -35.56
N VAL A 71 0.76 -0.91 -35.29
CA VAL A 71 0.28 -1.90 -36.27
C VAL A 71 -0.47 -1.22 -37.41
N LEU A 72 -1.33 -0.24 -37.12
CA LEU A 72 -2.03 0.52 -38.15
C LEU A 72 -1.05 1.32 -39.04
N LEU A 73 -0.04 1.95 -38.43
CA LEU A 73 0.98 2.70 -39.17
C LEU A 73 1.84 1.77 -40.03
N ALA A 74 2.35 0.68 -39.45
CA ALA A 74 3.16 -0.31 -40.14
C ALA A 74 2.39 -0.98 -41.28
N GLY A 75 1.13 -1.37 -41.03
CA GLY A 75 0.24 -1.91 -42.07
C GLY A 75 0.04 -0.92 -43.21
N ARG A 76 -0.24 0.36 -42.91
CA ARG A 76 -0.40 1.39 -43.93
C ARG A 76 0.86 1.53 -44.80
N ILE A 77 2.05 1.57 -44.20
CA ILE A 77 3.33 1.66 -44.93
C ILE A 77 3.53 0.41 -45.81
N LEU A 78 3.33 -0.78 -45.25
CA LEU A 78 3.51 -2.06 -45.94
C LEU A 78 2.60 -2.16 -47.17
N TYR A 79 1.30 -1.89 -47.02
CA TYR A 79 0.35 -1.99 -48.12
C TYR A 79 0.55 -0.89 -49.17
N SER A 80 1.00 0.30 -48.77
CA SER A 80 1.44 1.32 -49.73
C SER A 80 2.63 0.85 -50.57
N GLN A 81 3.66 0.26 -49.94
CA GLN A 81 4.83 -0.26 -50.66
C GLN A 81 4.47 -1.41 -51.59
N LEU A 82 3.62 -2.33 -51.13
CA LEU A 82 3.17 -3.46 -51.93
C LEU A 82 2.38 -3.02 -53.17
N GLY A 83 1.47 -2.06 -53.01
CA GLY A 83 0.75 -1.48 -54.15
C GLY A 83 1.70 -0.80 -55.14
N ALA A 84 2.71 -0.08 -54.64
CA ALA A 84 3.71 0.59 -55.47
C ALA A 84 4.57 -0.42 -56.25
N TYR A 85 4.96 -1.51 -55.59
CA TYR A 85 5.68 -2.63 -56.21
C TYR A 85 4.88 -3.27 -57.34
N LEU A 86 3.60 -3.60 -57.11
CA LEU A 86 2.75 -4.21 -58.15
C LEU A 86 2.59 -3.33 -59.39
N LEU A 87 2.45 -2.02 -59.20
CA LEU A 87 2.39 -1.09 -60.35
C LEU A 87 3.72 -1.03 -61.09
N HIS A 88 4.84 -0.96 -60.36
CA HIS A 88 6.16 -0.91 -60.94
C HIS A 88 6.48 -2.19 -61.73
N GLU A 89 6.26 -3.36 -61.12
CA GLU A 89 6.50 -4.68 -61.72
C GLU A 89 5.66 -4.88 -63.00
N ASP A 90 4.38 -4.52 -62.99
CA ASP A 90 3.52 -4.68 -64.18
C ASP A 90 3.94 -3.75 -65.34
N ILE A 91 4.38 -2.52 -65.03
CA ILE A 91 4.94 -1.59 -66.03
C ILE A 91 6.27 -2.11 -66.57
N GLN A 92 7.17 -2.59 -65.70
CA GLN A 92 8.48 -3.13 -66.12
C GLN A 92 8.31 -4.39 -66.96
N ASN A 93 7.43 -5.33 -66.60
CA ASN A 93 7.14 -6.50 -67.42
C ASN A 93 6.69 -6.13 -68.85
N ARG A 94 5.95 -5.03 -69.00
CA ARG A 94 5.55 -4.51 -70.32
C ARG A 94 6.70 -3.84 -71.06
N VAL A 95 7.58 -3.13 -70.35
CA VAL A 95 8.82 -2.58 -70.93
C VAL A 95 9.69 -3.72 -71.46
N ASP A 96 9.90 -4.76 -70.66
CA ASP A 96 10.69 -5.94 -71.02
C ASP A 96 10.07 -6.69 -72.19
N MET A 97 8.75 -6.86 -72.20
CA MET A 97 8.04 -7.46 -73.34
C MET A 97 8.26 -6.68 -74.64
N ILE A 98 8.21 -5.34 -74.61
CA ILE A 98 8.51 -4.51 -75.79
C ILE A 98 10.00 -4.63 -76.18
N ALA A 99 10.90 -4.71 -75.20
CA ALA A 99 12.33 -4.90 -75.43
C ALA A 99 12.62 -6.24 -76.12
N ASP A 100 11.96 -7.32 -75.71
CA ASP A 100 12.06 -8.65 -76.31
C ASP A 100 11.49 -8.67 -77.72
N ILE A 101 10.34 -8.02 -77.96
CA ILE A 101 9.79 -7.89 -79.32
C ILE A 101 10.77 -7.12 -80.23
N SER A 102 11.38 -6.03 -79.73
CA SER A 102 12.41 -5.29 -80.49
C SER A 102 13.61 -6.16 -80.84
N GLU A 103 14.00 -7.08 -79.94
CA GLU A 103 15.11 -8.01 -80.14
C GLU A 103 14.75 -9.07 -81.19
N HIS A 104 13.56 -9.64 -81.11
CA HIS A 104 13.06 -10.58 -82.12
C HIS A 104 12.99 -9.93 -83.49
N ILE A 105 12.53 -8.69 -83.60
CA ILE A 105 12.52 -7.94 -84.87
C ILE A 105 13.94 -7.72 -85.38
N ALA A 106 14.89 -7.35 -84.50
CA ALA A 106 16.29 -7.14 -84.87
C ALA A 106 16.97 -8.43 -85.38
N ILE A 107 16.70 -9.58 -84.74
CA ILE A 107 17.20 -10.88 -85.17
C ILE A 107 16.55 -11.29 -86.50
N ALA A 108 15.23 -11.11 -86.62
CA ALA A 108 14.48 -11.47 -87.83
C ALA A 108 14.96 -10.66 -89.05
N ASP A 109 15.19 -9.35 -88.89
CA ASP A 109 15.73 -8.48 -89.93
C ASP A 109 17.08 -8.98 -90.47
N GLY A 110 17.94 -9.51 -89.59
CA GLY A 110 19.23 -10.10 -89.97
C GLY A 110 19.16 -11.46 -90.70
N THR A 111 18.00 -12.11 -90.75
CA THR A 111 17.80 -13.47 -91.31
C THR A 111 17.00 -13.51 -92.61
N LEU A 112 16.62 -12.35 -93.15
CA LEU A 112 15.78 -12.27 -94.35
C LEU A 112 16.52 -12.68 -95.65
N PRO A 113 15.82 -13.30 -96.63
CA PRO A 113 16.42 -13.73 -97.89
C PRO A 113 17.00 -12.58 -98.72
N GLN A 114 18.14 -12.80 -99.38
CA GLN A 114 18.73 -11.82 -100.31
C GLN A 114 17.83 -11.64 -101.54
N GLY A 115 16.99 -10.60 -101.52
CA GLY A 115 16.02 -10.29 -102.58
C GLY A 115 14.84 -9.43 -102.14
N VAL A 116 14.57 -9.34 -100.84
CA VAL A 116 13.52 -8.48 -100.26
C VAL A 116 14.03 -7.04 -100.14
N SER A 117 13.22 -6.06 -100.56
CA SER A 117 13.58 -4.65 -100.41
C SER A 117 13.47 -4.20 -98.95
N GLN A 118 14.25 -3.20 -98.54
CA GLN A 118 14.29 -2.72 -97.15
C GLN A 118 12.92 -2.27 -96.62
N ASP A 119 12.14 -1.53 -97.42
CA ASP A 119 10.77 -1.10 -97.06
C ASP A 119 9.78 -2.28 -96.96
N GLU A 120 10.02 -3.35 -97.72
CA GLU A 120 9.19 -4.56 -97.69
C GLU A 120 9.48 -5.43 -96.47
N SER A 121 10.75 -5.54 -96.04
CA SER A 121 11.15 -6.15 -94.75
C SER A 121 10.43 -5.47 -93.58
N GLU A 122 10.51 -4.15 -93.52
CA GLU A 122 9.97 -3.36 -92.41
C GLU A 122 8.46 -3.51 -92.27
N ARG A 123 7.74 -3.48 -93.40
CA ARG A 123 6.29 -3.68 -93.41
C ARG A 123 5.90 -5.09 -92.97
N ILE A 124 6.64 -6.12 -93.38
CA ILE A 124 6.37 -7.51 -93.01
C ILE A 124 6.63 -7.72 -91.52
N LEU A 125 7.79 -7.29 -91.02
CA LEU A 125 8.18 -7.43 -89.61
C LEU A 125 7.27 -6.65 -88.66
N ALA A 126 6.89 -5.43 -89.06
CA ALA A 126 5.91 -4.63 -88.32
C ALA A 126 4.54 -5.32 -88.34
N ALA A 127 4.00 -5.69 -89.51
CA ALA A 127 2.68 -6.31 -89.61
C ALA A 127 2.57 -7.63 -88.83
N GLN A 128 3.62 -8.47 -88.87
CA GLN A 128 3.66 -9.73 -88.14
C GLN A 128 3.67 -9.51 -86.62
N SER A 129 4.50 -8.58 -86.14
CA SER A 129 4.62 -8.29 -84.70
C SER A 129 3.36 -7.60 -84.16
N HIS A 130 2.76 -6.68 -84.93
CA HIS A 130 1.48 -6.08 -84.61
C HIS A 130 0.38 -7.13 -84.47
N ALA A 131 0.26 -8.06 -85.43
CA ALA A 131 -0.79 -9.09 -85.40
C ALA A 131 -0.72 -10.02 -84.18
N VAL A 132 0.47 -10.22 -83.61
CA VAL A 132 0.69 -11.12 -82.46
C VAL A 132 0.48 -10.40 -81.13
N HIS A 133 0.85 -9.12 -81.01
CA HIS A 133 0.92 -8.41 -79.72
C HIS A 133 -0.14 -7.32 -79.48
N ASP A 134 -1.05 -7.06 -80.43
CA ASP A 134 -2.07 -5.99 -80.34
C ASP A 134 -2.98 -6.10 -79.11
N ARG A 135 -3.23 -7.32 -78.61
CA ARG A 135 -4.06 -7.56 -77.41
C ARG A 135 -3.39 -7.18 -76.10
N GLU A 136 -2.07 -7.30 -76.01
CA GLU A 136 -1.30 -7.09 -74.78
C GLU A 136 -0.73 -5.67 -74.71
N LEU A 137 -0.46 -5.07 -75.87
CA LEU A 137 0.11 -3.74 -76.04
C LEU A 137 -0.80 -2.87 -76.93
N PRO A 138 -1.87 -2.29 -76.38
CA PRO A 138 -2.82 -1.49 -77.16
C PRO A 138 -2.13 -0.26 -77.75
N GLY A 139 -2.20 -0.10 -79.07
CA GLY A 139 -1.59 1.03 -79.77
C GLY A 139 -0.07 0.93 -79.90
N LEU A 140 0.51 -0.27 -79.78
CA LEU A 140 1.89 -0.53 -80.20
C LEU A 140 2.10 0.03 -81.60
N SER A 141 3.16 0.78 -81.81
CA SER A 141 3.62 1.24 -83.12
C SER A 141 5.07 0.80 -83.31
N ILE A 142 5.36 0.31 -84.51
CA ILE A 142 6.68 -0.17 -84.90
C ILE A 142 7.16 0.72 -86.03
N SER A 143 8.31 1.36 -85.85
CA SER A 143 8.91 2.25 -86.83
C SER A 143 10.40 2.01 -86.93
N PHE A 144 10.94 2.24 -88.12
CA PHE A 144 12.36 2.12 -88.40
C PHE A 144 12.88 3.50 -88.79
N ALA A 145 14.00 3.91 -88.20
CA ALA A 145 14.61 5.20 -88.50
C ALA A 145 16.12 5.05 -88.67
N ASP A 146 16.68 5.81 -89.60
CA ASP A 146 18.14 5.87 -89.79
C ASP A 146 18.79 6.86 -88.79
N ASP A 147 17.98 7.61 -88.02
CA ASP A 147 18.45 8.55 -87.00
C ASP A 147 18.72 7.85 -85.66
N THR A 148 20.00 7.65 -85.35
CA THR A 148 20.48 7.07 -84.08
C THR A 148 20.71 8.11 -82.98
N ALA A 149 20.46 9.41 -83.23
CA ALA A 149 20.80 10.48 -82.30
C ALA A 149 20.07 10.37 -80.96
N LEU A 150 18.81 9.93 -80.97
CA LEU A 150 18.02 9.75 -79.75
C LEU A 150 18.58 8.60 -78.89
N LEU A 151 18.85 7.45 -79.49
CA LEU A 151 19.43 6.29 -78.79
C LEU A 151 20.79 6.65 -78.15
N ARG A 152 21.66 7.37 -78.88
CA ARG A 152 22.97 7.82 -78.39
C ARG A 152 22.90 8.86 -77.26
N LYS A 153 21.82 9.65 -77.18
CA LYS A 153 21.60 10.61 -76.09
C LYS A 153 21.06 9.96 -74.83
N ILE A 154 20.26 8.90 -74.98
CA ILE A 154 19.60 8.20 -73.85
C ILE A 154 20.50 7.14 -73.23
N THR A 155 21.43 6.60 -74.02
CA THR A 155 22.19 5.40 -73.67
C THR A 155 23.70 5.70 -73.64
N PRO A 156 24.47 5.17 -72.66
CA PRO A 156 25.93 5.26 -72.67
C PRO A 156 26.51 4.62 -73.93
N SER A 157 27.67 5.10 -74.42
CA SER A 157 28.25 4.73 -75.72
C SER A 157 28.52 3.24 -75.96
N SER A 158 28.39 2.38 -74.94
CA SER A 158 28.60 0.93 -75.00
C SER A 158 27.32 0.08 -75.14
N LYS A 159 26.13 0.68 -74.98
CA LYS A 159 24.85 -0.05 -75.02
C LYS A 159 24.14 0.23 -76.34
N THR A 160 23.64 -0.82 -76.98
CA THR A 160 22.98 -0.78 -78.31
C THR A 160 21.46 -0.80 -78.23
N SER A 161 20.89 -0.81 -77.02
CA SER A 161 19.44 -0.77 -76.81
C SER A 161 19.04 0.03 -75.57
N TYR A 162 17.82 0.54 -75.60
CA TYR A 162 17.11 1.18 -74.50
C TYR A 162 15.69 0.62 -74.45
N ALA A 163 15.18 0.39 -73.25
CA ALA A 163 13.76 0.11 -73.01
C ALA A 163 13.36 0.80 -71.71
N GLY A 164 12.24 1.52 -71.73
CA GLY A 164 11.74 2.22 -70.55
C GLY A 164 10.59 3.16 -70.86
N LEU A 165 10.21 3.96 -69.86
CA LEU A 165 9.24 5.03 -70.04
C LEU A 165 9.91 6.23 -70.71
N LEU A 166 9.31 6.73 -71.78
CA LEU A 166 9.74 7.94 -72.49
C LEU A 166 8.63 8.99 -72.40
N GLN A 167 8.93 10.13 -71.80
CA GLN A 167 8.05 11.28 -71.77
C GLN A 167 8.47 12.28 -72.85
N GLN A 168 7.62 12.49 -73.85
CA GLN A 168 7.83 13.48 -74.90
C GLN A 168 6.77 14.57 -74.77
N GLY A 169 7.17 15.73 -74.25
CA GLY A 169 6.26 16.81 -73.87
C GLY A 169 5.17 16.34 -72.89
N ASP A 170 3.92 16.36 -73.35
CA ASP A 170 2.71 16.00 -72.60
C ASP A 170 2.23 14.55 -72.84
N SER A 171 3.04 13.76 -73.52
CA SER A 171 2.78 12.35 -73.81
C SER A 171 3.78 11.46 -73.09
N LEU A 172 3.31 10.30 -72.64
CA LEU A 172 4.13 9.26 -72.04
C LEU A 172 3.92 8.00 -72.85
N SER A 173 5.01 7.31 -73.17
CA SER A 173 4.97 6.03 -73.87
C SER A 173 5.97 5.06 -73.26
N LEU A 174 5.65 3.77 -73.33
CA LEU A 174 6.66 2.74 -73.22
C LEU A 174 7.42 2.71 -74.55
N THR A 175 8.74 2.80 -74.51
CA THR A 175 9.55 2.87 -75.72
C THR A 175 10.73 1.91 -75.62
N SER A 176 10.92 1.12 -76.68
CA SER A 176 12.16 0.39 -76.91
C SER A 176 12.84 0.92 -78.17
N LEU A 177 14.14 1.20 -78.04
CA LEU A 177 15.01 1.63 -79.13
C LEU A 177 16.13 0.60 -79.23
N ARG A 178 16.32 -0.01 -80.39
CA ARG A 178 17.40 -0.99 -80.61
C ARG A 178 18.13 -0.70 -81.91
N ALA A 179 19.46 -0.66 -81.85
CA ALA A 179 20.29 -0.52 -83.04
C ALA A 179 20.31 -1.83 -83.84
N ILE A 180 20.10 -1.71 -85.16
CA ILE A 180 20.18 -2.80 -86.14
C ILE A 180 21.13 -2.42 -87.29
N PRO A 181 21.79 -3.38 -87.94
CA PRO A 181 22.64 -3.11 -89.09
C PRO A 181 21.80 -2.72 -90.32
N GLY A 182 22.17 -1.64 -91.01
CA GLY A 182 21.49 -1.17 -92.22
C GLY A 182 22.41 -1.01 -93.43
N SER A 183 21.81 -0.85 -94.61
CA SER A 183 22.50 -0.72 -95.90
C SER A 183 23.39 0.52 -96.04
N LYS A 184 23.16 1.57 -95.24
CA LYS A 184 23.89 2.86 -95.25
C LYS A 184 24.48 3.26 -93.88
N GLY A 185 24.47 2.36 -92.90
CA GLY A 185 24.91 2.64 -91.52
C GLY A 185 24.06 1.90 -90.48
N GLU A 186 24.22 2.26 -89.20
CA GLU A 186 23.34 1.79 -88.13
C GLU A 186 21.95 2.42 -88.27
N ARG A 187 20.90 1.62 -88.06
CA ARG A 187 19.52 2.06 -88.00
C ARG A 187 18.94 1.70 -86.64
N ILE A 188 17.78 2.26 -86.30
CA ILE A 188 17.06 1.91 -85.08
C ILE A 188 15.70 1.33 -85.41
N VAL A 189 15.35 0.27 -84.69
CA VAL A 189 13.97 -0.19 -84.54
C VAL A 189 13.41 0.50 -83.31
N MET A 190 12.33 1.26 -83.48
CA MET A 190 11.62 1.93 -82.41
C MET A 190 10.24 1.31 -82.26
N LEU A 191 10.02 0.72 -81.09
CA LEU A 191 8.70 0.27 -80.64
C LEU A 191 8.17 1.27 -79.63
N GLN A 192 6.94 1.72 -79.82
CA GLN A 192 6.33 2.69 -78.92
C GLN A 192 4.89 2.29 -78.59
N VAL A 193 4.54 2.28 -77.31
CA VAL A 193 3.17 2.05 -76.84
C VAL A 193 2.75 3.27 -76.04
N PRO A 194 1.75 4.05 -76.50
CA PRO A 194 1.30 5.24 -75.77
C PRO A 194 0.63 4.84 -74.46
N VAL A 195 1.03 5.49 -73.37
CA VAL A 195 0.40 5.33 -72.05
C VAL A 195 -0.88 6.17 -72.03
N THR A 196 -1.96 5.60 -72.55
CA THR A 196 -3.29 6.22 -72.57
C THR A 196 -4.12 5.81 -71.35
N PRO A 197 -5.26 6.47 -71.08
CA PRO A 197 -6.23 6.00 -70.09
C PRO A 197 -6.65 4.53 -70.28
N GLU A 198 -6.81 4.08 -71.52
CA GLU A 198 -7.15 2.70 -71.87
C GLU A 198 -6.01 1.74 -71.55
N PHE A 199 -4.76 2.13 -71.85
CA PHE A 199 -3.59 1.35 -71.46
C PHE A 199 -3.54 1.16 -69.93
N LEU A 200 -3.74 2.24 -69.16
CA LEU A 200 -3.74 2.19 -67.69
C LEU A 200 -4.86 1.30 -67.12
N ASN A 201 -5.91 0.96 -67.88
CA ASN A 201 -6.92 0.00 -67.44
C ASN A 201 -6.44 -1.44 -67.45
N THR A 202 -5.44 -1.73 -68.28
CA THR A 202 -4.87 -3.07 -68.40
C THR A 202 -3.73 -3.31 -67.40
N VAL A 203 -3.18 -2.25 -66.81
CA VAL A 203 -2.02 -2.32 -65.90
C VAL A 203 -2.44 -2.63 -64.47
N ALA A 204 -1.80 -3.58 -63.80
CA ALA A 204 -2.01 -3.91 -62.38
C ALA A 204 -3.50 -3.96 -61.95
N PRO A 205 -4.29 -4.97 -62.39
CA PRO A 205 -5.76 -5.01 -62.25
C PRO A 205 -6.29 -4.96 -60.81
N ASP A 206 -5.46 -5.31 -59.82
CA ASP A 206 -5.82 -5.31 -58.39
C ASP A 206 -5.83 -3.92 -57.74
N LEU A 207 -5.30 -2.92 -58.45
CA LEU A 207 -5.33 -1.53 -58.01
C LEU A 207 -6.62 -0.85 -58.46
N GLY A 208 -7.07 0.14 -57.69
CA GLY A 208 -8.21 0.99 -58.02
C GLY A 208 -7.91 1.96 -59.17
N ALA A 209 -8.48 3.16 -59.12
CA ALA A 209 -8.17 4.20 -60.11
C ALA A 209 -6.69 4.57 -60.05
N ILE A 210 -5.98 4.41 -61.18
CA ILE A 210 -4.56 4.77 -61.33
C ILE A 210 -4.47 6.11 -62.06
N GLN A 211 -3.69 7.03 -61.50
CA GLN A 211 -3.38 8.32 -62.08
C GLN A 211 -1.87 8.48 -62.18
N LEU A 212 -1.34 8.64 -63.39
CA LEU A 212 0.05 9.02 -63.60
C LEU A 212 0.13 10.52 -63.82
N ASN A 213 0.90 11.20 -62.98
CA ASN A 213 1.13 12.63 -63.09
C ASN A 213 2.47 12.85 -63.80
N LEU A 214 2.42 13.49 -64.97
CA LEU A 214 3.60 13.96 -65.66
C LEU A 214 4.16 15.17 -64.93
N MET A 215 5.45 15.14 -64.64
CA MET A 215 6.14 16.19 -63.90
C MET A 215 6.82 17.19 -64.83
N GLU A 216 6.83 18.44 -64.43
CA GLU A 216 7.62 19.50 -65.06
C GLU A 216 8.52 20.16 -64.01
N ARG A 217 9.75 20.51 -64.38
CA ARG A 217 10.66 21.22 -63.48
C ARG A 217 10.04 22.55 -63.04
N TYR A 218 10.11 22.81 -61.76
CA TYR A 218 9.64 24.04 -61.16
C TYR A 218 10.76 25.07 -61.18
N THR A 219 10.60 26.11 -62.01
CA THR A 219 11.59 27.19 -62.21
C THR A 219 11.32 28.44 -61.37
N GLY A 220 10.43 28.35 -60.37
CA GLY A 220 10.03 29.48 -59.52
C GLY A 220 8.79 30.23 -60.04
N GLY A 221 7.76 30.38 -59.19
CA GLY A 221 6.48 31.03 -59.52
C GLY A 221 5.44 30.86 -58.39
N ALA A 222 4.26 31.50 -58.47
CA ALA A 222 3.24 31.41 -57.40
C ALA A 222 2.84 29.94 -57.10
N PRO A 223 2.80 29.51 -55.82
CA PRO A 223 2.60 28.11 -55.44
C PRO A 223 1.11 27.73 -55.47
N GLN A 224 0.50 27.74 -56.65
CA GLN A 224 -0.85 27.19 -56.82
C GLN A 224 -0.86 25.66 -56.97
N ALA A 225 0.31 25.03 -57.16
CA ALA A 225 0.47 23.59 -57.30
C ALA A 225 1.36 23.00 -56.19
N VAL A 226 1.10 21.73 -55.83
CA VAL A 226 1.95 20.96 -54.91
C VAL A 226 3.31 20.73 -55.56
N ILE A 227 4.38 21.14 -54.87
CA ILE A 227 5.77 20.99 -55.32
C ILE A 227 6.34 19.70 -54.73
N TYR A 228 6.92 18.86 -55.59
CA TYR A 228 7.53 17.59 -55.23
C TYR A 228 9.04 17.68 -55.38
N PRO A 229 9.81 17.53 -54.29
CA PRO A 229 11.27 17.41 -54.37
C PRO A 229 11.65 16.01 -54.88
N SER A 230 12.54 15.94 -55.87
CA SER A 230 13.15 14.68 -56.31
C SER A 230 14.61 14.93 -56.68
N GLY A 231 15.53 14.34 -55.89
CA GLY A 231 16.96 14.66 -55.95
C GLY A 231 17.23 16.12 -55.53
N GLU A 232 18.06 16.82 -56.32
CA GLU A 232 18.35 18.25 -56.13
C GLU A 232 17.32 19.19 -56.81
N GLU A 233 16.36 18.61 -57.54
CA GLU A 233 15.41 19.34 -58.39
C GLU A 233 14.00 19.36 -57.78
N GLN A 234 13.21 20.37 -58.15
CA GLN A 234 11.81 20.50 -57.74
C GLN A 234 10.90 20.35 -58.95
N TYR A 235 9.80 19.63 -58.77
CA TYR A 235 8.83 19.34 -59.82
C TYR A 235 7.42 19.79 -59.43
N LYS A 236 6.63 20.19 -60.42
CA LYS A 236 5.19 20.42 -60.31
C LYS A 236 4.44 19.46 -61.23
N VAL A 237 3.20 19.15 -60.89
CA VAL A 237 2.30 18.37 -61.76
C VAL A 237 1.97 19.21 -63.00
N ALA A 238 2.30 18.71 -64.18
CA ALA A 238 1.95 19.35 -65.45
C ALA A 238 0.63 18.80 -66.00
N LYS A 239 0.59 17.50 -66.30
CA LYS A 239 -0.58 16.85 -66.89
C LYS A 239 -0.84 15.47 -66.26
N PRO A 240 -2.06 15.20 -65.78
CA PRO A 240 -2.44 13.88 -65.31
C PRO A 240 -2.94 12.99 -66.46
N ILE A 241 -2.54 11.72 -66.46
CA ILE A 241 -3.11 10.64 -67.25
C ILE A 241 -3.88 9.75 -66.27
N VAL A 242 -5.21 9.74 -66.38
CA VAL A 242 -6.10 9.06 -65.42
C VAL A 242 -6.75 7.87 -66.10
N ALA A 243 -6.64 6.69 -65.50
CA ALA A 243 -7.33 5.48 -65.94
C ALA A 243 -8.86 5.69 -65.93
N GLN A 244 -9.56 5.21 -66.96
CA GLN A 244 -11.01 5.33 -67.08
C GLN A 244 -11.72 4.04 -66.66
N ASN A 245 -12.93 4.10 -66.10
CA ASN A 245 -13.73 2.91 -65.75
C ASN A 245 -13.06 1.97 -64.71
N ARG A 246 -12.13 2.46 -63.90
CA ARG A 246 -11.60 1.71 -62.74
C ARG A 246 -12.28 2.17 -61.46
N VAL A 247 -12.91 1.22 -60.77
CA VAL A 247 -13.48 1.44 -59.43
C VAL A 247 -12.62 0.70 -58.42
N LEU A 248 -12.45 1.27 -57.22
CA LEU A 248 -11.82 0.56 -56.12
C LEU A 248 -12.65 -0.68 -55.81
N GLN A 249 -12.03 -1.86 -55.90
CA GLN A 249 -12.67 -3.14 -55.65
C GLN A 249 -13.34 -3.17 -54.26
N ASP A 250 -14.38 -3.98 -54.07
CA ASP A 250 -15.09 -4.06 -52.79
C ASP A 250 -14.23 -4.62 -51.66
N ALA A 251 -14.52 -4.16 -50.44
CA ALA A 251 -13.95 -4.71 -49.22
C ALA A 251 -14.29 -6.19 -49.09
N MET A 252 -13.29 -7.03 -48.80
CA MET A 252 -13.56 -8.43 -48.44
C MET A 252 -14.10 -8.60 -47.02
N PHE A 253 -13.90 -7.62 -46.13
CA PHE A 253 -14.35 -7.66 -44.74
C PHE A 253 -14.55 -6.25 -44.17
N TRP A 254 -15.26 -6.17 -43.04
CA TRP A 254 -15.69 -4.92 -42.37
C TRP A 254 -14.59 -3.92 -41.98
N ILE A 255 -13.32 -4.36 -41.87
CA ILE A 255 -12.16 -3.51 -41.53
C ILE A 255 -11.11 -3.55 -42.66
N ASP A 256 -11.45 -2.99 -43.82
CA ASP A 256 -10.57 -2.97 -45.00
C ASP A 256 -10.46 -1.55 -45.59
N PRO A 257 -9.76 -0.63 -44.88
CA PRO A 257 -9.68 0.76 -45.27
C PRO A 257 -8.89 0.91 -46.56
N ALA A 258 -9.39 1.78 -47.46
CA ALA A 258 -8.67 2.15 -48.66
C ALA A 258 -7.36 2.87 -48.29
N VAL A 259 -6.26 2.42 -48.88
CA VAL A 259 -4.95 3.06 -48.75
C VAL A 259 -4.68 3.84 -50.02
N SER A 260 -4.49 5.15 -49.88
CA SER A 260 -3.97 5.98 -50.97
C SER A 260 -2.47 5.80 -51.04
N VAL A 261 -1.98 5.42 -52.21
CA VAL A 261 -0.59 5.12 -52.49
C VAL A 261 -0.07 6.17 -53.46
N VAL A 262 1.12 6.68 -53.15
CA VAL A 262 1.90 7.54 -54.04
C VAL A 262 3.19 6.79 -54.33
N SER A 263 3.47 6.56 -55.61
CA SER A 263 4.69 5.92 -56.10
C SER A 263 5.35 6.80 -57.15
N SER A 264 6.67 6.68 -57.30
CA SER A 264 7.43 7.37 -58.34
C SER A 264 7.92 6.34 -59.35
N LEU A 265 7.72 6.61 -60.63
CA LEU A 265 8.27 5.87 -61.75
C LEU A 265 9.34 6.74 -62.42
N ASP A 266 10.42 6.14 -62.91
CA ASP A 266 11.44 6.86 -63.66
C ASP A 266 11.11 6.84 -65.15
N SER A 267 11.24 8.01 -65.79
CA SER A 267 11.09 8.16 -67.23
C SER A 267 12.24 8.99 -67.81
N VAL A 268 12.55 8.75 -69.07
CA VAL A 268 13.43 9.61 -69.86
C VAL A 268 12.58 10.70 -70.49
N PHE A 269 12.92 11.96 -70.25
CA PHE A 269 12.20 13.08 -70.84
C PHE A 269 12.93 13.63 -72.05
N VAL A 270 12.20 13.85 -73.14
CA VAL A 270 12.68 14.48 -74.37
C VAL A 270 11.89 15.78 -74.56
N ALA A 271 12.59 16.90 -74.45
CA ALA A 271 12.04 18.22 -74.66
C ALA A 271 11.82 18.49 -76.17
N HIS A 272 10.93 19.43 -76.49
CA HIS A 272 10.67 19.88 -77.87
C HIS A 272 11.93 20.47 -78.54
N ASP A 273 12.90 20.97 -77.77
CA ASP A 273 14.19 21.49 -78.24
C ASP A 273 15.27 20.40 -78.41
N GLY A 274 14.91 19.12 -78.21
CA GLY A 274 15.80 17.97 -78.36
C GLY A 274 16.77 17.73 -77.19
N LYS A 275 16.59 18.43 -76.07
CA LYS A 275 17.27 18.10 -74.79
C LYS A 275 16.67 16.85 -74.16
N VAL A 276 17.53 16.05 -73.56
CA VAL A 276 17.16 14.78 -72.92
C VAL A 276 17.49 14.84 -71.44
N GLU A 277 16.54 14.49 -70.59
CA GLU A 277 16.74 14.26 -69.16
C GLU A 277 16.55 12.77 -68.88
N LEU A 278 17.59 12.11 -68.38
CA LEU A 278 17.57 10.66 -68.21
C LEU A 278 16.64 10.20 -67.09
N HIS A 279 16.43 11.03 -66.06
CA HIS A 279 15.66 10.67 -64.87
C HIS A 279 14.67 11.79 -64.55
N ARG A 280 13.49 11.72 -65.17
CA ARG A 280 12.34 12.55 -64.84
C ARG A 280 11.28 11.70 -64.13
N PRO A 281 10.89 12.06 -62.89
CA PRO A 281 9.92 11.28 -62.15
C PRO A 281 8.52 11.43 -62.75
N VAL A 282 7.76 10.35 -62.75
CA VAL A 282 6.32 10.31 -63.02
C VAL A 282 5.64 9.82 -61.76
N LEU A 283 4.81 10.67 -61.14
CA LEU A 283 4.15 10.31 -59.88
C LEU A 283 2.86 9.54 -60.14
N ALA A 284 2.86 8.28 -59.78
CA ALA A 284 1.66 7.45 -59.76
C ALA A 284 0.89 7.64 -58.44
N VAL A 285 -0.39 7.95 -58.55
CA VAL A 285 -1.33 8.00 -57.42
C VAL A 285 -2.43 6.99 -57.69
N PHE A 286 -2.67 6.10 -56.73
CA PHE A 286 -3.73 5.11 -56.85
C PHE A 286 -4.26 4.70 -55.48
N ASN A 287 -5.43 4.08 -55.48
CA ASN A 287 -6.01 3.50 -54.28
C ASN A 287 -5.87 1.98 -54.32
N ALA A 288 -5.53 1.39 -53.19
CA ALA A 288 -5.46 -0.05 -53.03
C ALA A 288 -6.18 -0.48 -51.75
N ARG A 289 -6.65 -1.73 -51.72
CA ARG A 289 -7.18 -2.35 -50.51
C ARG A 289 -6.22 -3.41 -50.00
N PRO A 290 -5.84 -3.39 -48.70
CA PRO A 290 -5.05 -4.43 -48.07
C PRO A 290 -5.53 -5.85 -48.39
N SER A 291 -6.85 -6.09 -48.36
CA SER A 291 -7.43 -7.41 -48.64
C SER A 291 -7.10 -7.94 -50.04
N ARG A 292 -7.18 -7.09 -51.06
CA ARG A 292 -6.90 -7.43 -52.46
C ARG A 292 -5.43 -7.63 -52.73
N LEU A 293 -4.59 -6.76 -52.15
CA LEU A 293 -3.15 -6.90 -52.22
C LEU A 293 -2.68 -8.20 -51.55
N ASN A 294 -3.25 -8.53 -50.37
CA ASN A 294 -3.00 -9.80 -49.71
C ASN A 294 -3.45 -10.98 -50.58
N ALA A 295 -4.65 -10.93 -51.16
CA ALA A 295 -5.11 -12.01 -52.03
C ALA A 295 -4.09 -12.35 -53.13
N ARG A 296 -3.43 -11.33 -53.73
CA ARG A 296 -2.38 -11.52 -54.75
C ARG A 296 -1.04 -12.02 -54.22
N ILE A 297 -0.63 -11.65 -53.01
CA ILE A 297 0.56 -12.27 -52.40
C ILE A 297 0.27 -13.73 -52.05
N PHE A 298 -0.85 -13.97 -51.38
CA PHE A 298 -1.18 -15.27 -50.83
C PHE A 298 -1.68 -16.27 -51.89
N THR A 299 -2.00 -15.84 -53.12
CA THR A 299 -2.23 -16.78 -54.24
C THR A 299 -0.99 -17.61 -54.55
N SER A 300 0.22 -17.05 -54.39
CA SER A 300 1.48 -17.79 -54.59
C SER A 300 1.66 -18.95 -53.60
N LEU A 301 0.99 -18.89 -52.44
CA LEU A 301 1.03 -19.94 -51.41
C LEU A 301 0.06 -21.10 -51.70
N GLY A 302 -0.81 -20.98 -52.71
CA GLY A 302 -1.77 -22.02 -53.09
C GLY A 302 -2.62 -22.49 -51.90
N GLU A 303 -2.64 -23.80 -51.66
CA GLU A 303 -3.40 -24.44 -50.57
C GLU A 303 -2.92 -24.05 -49.16
N LEU A 304 -1.66 -23.58 -49.00
CA LEU A 304 -1.13 -23.19 -47.71
C LEU A 304 -1.71 -21.88 -47.18
N ARG A 305 -2.29 -21.04 -48.06
CA ARG A 305 -2.90 -19.75 -47.67
C ARG A 305 -3.89 -19.90 -46.53
N ASP A 306 -4.84 -20.82 -46.68
CA ASP A 306 -5.95 -20.96 -45.74
C ASP A 306 -5.42 -21.45 -44.38
N SER A 307 -4.39 -22.29 -44.39
CA SER A 307 -3.70 -22.74 -43.17
C SER A 307 -2.99 -21.60 -42.44
N TYR A 308 -2.28 -20.71 -43.15
CA TYR A 308 -1.63 -19.54 -42.54
C TYR A 308 -2.64 -18.53 -41.98
N LEU A 309 -3.74 -18.27 -42.69
CA LEU A 309 -4.80 -17.39 -42.20
C LEU A 309 -5.45 -17.96 -40.94
N LEU A 310 -5.74 -19.26 -40.92
CA LEU A 310 -6.31 -19.92 -39.74
C LEU A 310 -5.35 -19.86 -38.54
N LEU A 311 -4.05 -20.09 -38.77
CA LEU A 311 -3.01 -19.95 -37.75
C LEU A 311 -2.96 -18.51 -37.18
N LEU A 312 -2.96 -17.49 -38.03
CA LEU A 312 -2.95 -16.08 -37.59
C LEU A 312 -4.19 -15.72 -36.77
N ILE A 313 -5.37 -16.19 -37.19
CA ILE A 313 -6.62 -15.99 -36.45
C ILE A 313 -6.53 -16.69 -35.09
N LEU A 314 -6.04 -17.93 -35.04
CA LEU A 314 -5.85 -18.68 -33.80
C LEU A 314 -4.93 -17.94 -32.83
N VAL A 315 -3.77 -17.46 -33.32
CA VAL A 315 -2.82 -16.67 -32.52
C VAL A 315 -3.46 -15.38 -32.01
N GLY A 316 -4.24 -14.68 -32.85
CA GLY A 316 -4.99 -13.49 -32.45
C GLY A 316 -6.03 -13.76 -31.36
N ILE A 317 -6.77 -14.87 -31.45
CA ILE A 317 -7.74 -15.29 -30.43
C ILE A 317 -7.02 -15.59 -29.11
N VAL A 318 -5.92 -16.34 -29.14
CA VAL A 318 -5.13 -16.65 -27.93
C VAL A 318 -4.61 -15.37 -27.29
N PHE A 319 -4.06 -14.43 -28.08
CA PHE A 319 -3.60 -13.14 -27.58
C PHE A 319 -4.73 -12.36 -26.90
N LEU A 320 -5.92 -12.30 -27.52
CA LEU A 320 -7.08 -11.60 -26.97
C LEU A 320 -7.57 -12.25 -25.66
N LEU A 321 -7.58 -13.59 -25.58
CA LEU A 321 -7.92 -14.32 -24.35
C LEU A 321 -6.95 -14.00 -23.21
N ILE A 322 -5.64 -13.92 -23.50
CA ILE A 322 -4.62 -13.56 -22.51
C ILE A 322 -4.84 -12.13 -22.00
N GLU A 323 -5.07 -11.17 -22.89
CA GLU A 323 -5.36 -9.77 -22.52
C GLU A 323 -6.65 -9.63 -21.71
N ALA A 324 -7.71 -10.36 -22.09
CA ALA A 324 -8.97 -10.37 -21.36
C ALA A 324 -8.80 -10.97 -19.95
N ALA A 325 -8.05 -12.06 -19.81
CA ALA A 325 -7.74 -12.66 -18.52
C ALA A 325 -6.88 -11.73 -17.64
N ALA A 326 -5.87 -11.07 -18.22
CA ALA A 326 -5.03 -10.10 -17.51
C ALA A 326 -5.86 -8.91 -16.99
N LEU A 327 -6.74 -8.35 -17.83
CA LEU A 327 -7.65 -7.27 -17.45
C LEU A 327 -8.63 -7.70 -16.34
N ALA A 328 -9.24 -8.88 -16.47
CA ALA A 328 -10.15 -9.42 -15.48
C ALA A 328 -9.45 -9.64 -14.13
N THR A 329 -8.27 -10.26 -14.13
CA THR A 329 -7.47 -10.49 -12.91
C THR A 329 -7.06 -9.16 -12.27
N GLY A 330 -6.62 -8.16 -13.06
CA GLY A 330 -6.27 -6.83 -12.55
C GLY A 330 -7.45 -6.12 -11.87
N ILE A 331 -8.65 -6.17 -12.47
CA ILE A 331 -9.87 -5.59 -11.89
C ILE A 331 -10.27 -6.30 -10.60
N VAL A 332 -10.26 -7.64 -10.60
CA VAL A 332 -10.64 -8.45 -9.43
C VAL A 332 -9.68 -8.21 -8.28
N LEU A 333 -8.37 -8.29 -8.51
CA LEU A 333 -7.35 -8.09 -7.49
C LEU A 333 -7.44 -6.69 -6.87
N THR A 334 -7.59 -5.66 -7.69
CA THR A 334 -7.73 -4.27 -7.23
C THR A 334 -8.96 -4.09 -6.34
N ARG A 335 -10.10 -4.64 -6.75
CA ARG A 335 -11.35 -4.53 -5.98
C ARG A 335 -11.24 -5.24 -4.63
N ARG A 336 -10.62 -6.42 -4.60
CA ARG A 336 -10.40 -7.18 -3.36
C ARG A 336 -9.51 -6.43 -2.38
N ILE A 337 -8.32 -6.01 -2.82
CA ILE A 337 -7.36 -5.27 -1.98
C ILE A 337 -8.01 -4.00 -1.42
N THR A 338 -8.69 -3.24 -2.27
CA THR A 338 -9.26 -1.96 -1.83
C THR A 338 -10.40 -2.12 -0.83
N ARG A 339 -11.21 -3.19 -0.94
CA ARG A 339 -12.27 -3.49 0.04
C ARG A 339 -11.67 -3.87 1.38
N ALA A 340 -10.75 -4.83 1.40
CA ALA A 340 -10.09 -5.27 2.63
C ALA A 340 -9.41 -4.11 3.39
N VAL A 341 -8.70 -3.23 2.67
CA VAL A 341 -8.08 -2.03 3.26
C VAL A 341 -9.13 -1.06 3.80
N ALA A 342 -10.25 -0.87 3.10
CA ALA A 342 -11.33 0.00 3.57
C ALA A 342 -12.02 -0.57 4.82
N ASP A 343 -12.15 -1.89 4.93
CA ASP A 343 -12.74 -2.56 6.08
C ASP A 343 -11.83 -2.47 7.31
N LEU A 344 -10.52 -2.70 7.13
CA LEU A 344 -9.52 -2.46 8.17
C LEU A 344 -9.51 -1.00 8.63
N TYR A 345 -9.55 -0.04 7.68
CA TYR A 345 -9.63 1.37 8.01
C TYR A 345 -10.87 1.68 8.85
N ARG A 346 -12.04 1.17 8.46
CA ARG A 346 -13.26 1.31 9.28
C ARG A 346 -13.08 0.69 10.66
N GLY A 347 -12.48 -0.50 10.76
CA GLY A 347 -12.13 -1.14 12.02
C GLY A 347 -11.31 -0.22 12.93
N THR A 348 -10.29 0.46 12.39
CA THR A 348 -9.50 1.42 13.17
C THR A 348 -10.29 2.62 13.68
N GLN A 349 -11.34 3.07 12.97
CA GLN A 349 -12.20 4.14 13.45
C GLN A 349 -13.05 3.74 14.65
N TYR A 350 -13.52 2.48 14.70
CA TYR A 350 -14.21 1.93 15.88
C TYR A 350 -13.28 1.89 17.10
N VAL A 351 -12.04 1.44 16.91
CA VAL A 351 -11.00 1.44 17.95
C VAL A 351 -10.72 2.86 18.46
N GLN A 352 -10.63 3.86 17.57
CA GLN A 352 -10.45 5.25 17.97
C GLN A 352 -11.64 5.80 18.77
N ALA A 353 -12.85 5.31 18.49
CA ALA A 353 -14.06 5.63 19.26
C ALA A 353 -14.17 4.84 20.58
N MET A 354 -13.14 4.07 20.96
CA MET A 354 -13.12 3.13 22.09
C MET A 354 -14.20 2.03 22.01
N ASP A 355 -14.65 1.71 20.80
CA ASP A 355 -15.50 0.55 20.55
C ASP A 355 -14.64 -0.62 20.07
N PHE A 356 -14.28 -1.50 21.00
CA PHE A 356 -13.52 -2.72 20.73
C PHE A 356 -14.40 -3.93 20.41
N SER A 357 -15.72 -3.75 20.25
CA SER A 357 -16.64 -4.84 19.92
C SER A 357 -16.69 -5.15 18.41
N HIS A 358 -16.37 -4.14 17.58
CA HIS A 358 -16.36 -4.29 16.13
C HIS A 358 -15.31 -5.32 15.68
N ARG A 359 -15.69 -6.18 14.73
CA ARG A 359 -14.79 -7.17 14.12
C ARG A 359 -14.77 -6.97 12.61
N VAL A 360 -13.56 -6.89 12.06
CA VAL A 360 -13.35 -6.82 10.62
C VAL A 360 -13.67 -8.19 10.03
N GLN A 361 -14.48 -8.23 8.97
CA GLN A 361 -14.86 -9.48 8.31
C GLN A 361 -13.67 -10.05 7.52
N ILE A 362 -13.42 -11.35 7.70
CA ILE A 362 -12.35 -12.08 7.02
C ILE A 362 -12.96 -12.80 5.81
N GLU A 363 -12.86 -12.20 4.63
CA GLU A 363 -13.39 -12.81 3.40
C GLU A 363 -12.38 -13.77 2.73
N HIS A 364 -11.07 -13.64 3.00
CA HIS A 364 -10.01 -14.26 2.21
C HIS A 364 -8.89 -14.86 3.08
N ARG A 365 -8.22 -15.90 2.56
CA ARG A 365 -7.04 -16.57 3.17
C ARG A 365 -5.74 -16.08 2.53
N ASP A 366 -5.55 -14.76 2.54
CA ASP A 366 -4.33 -14.10 2.09
C ASP A 366 -3.74 -13.23 3.20
N GLN A 367 -2.67 -12.50 2.89
CA GLN A 367 -1.98 -11.62 3.83
C GLN A 367 -2.90 -10.51 4.40
N LEU A 368 -3.93 -10.09 3.66
CA LEU A 368 -4.88 -9.09 4.15
C LEU A 368 -5.90 -9.73 5.10
N GLY A 369 -6.30 -10.97 4.84
CA GLY A 369 -7.10 -11.77 5.78
C GLY A 369 -6.39 -12.02 7.10
N GLU A 370 -5.12 -12.40 7.06
CA GLU A 370 -4.27 -12.61 8.25
C GLU A 370 -4.09 -11.32 9.06
N LEU A 371 -3.97 -10.18 8.38
CA LEU A 371 -3.92 -8.87 9.03
C LEU A 371 -5.26 -8.53 9.71
N ALA A 372 -6.39 -8.84 9.09
CA ALA A 372 -7.72 -8.67 9.69
C ALA A 372 -7.92 -9.59 10.91
N GLU A 373 -7.43 -10.82 10.86
CA GLU A 373 -7.43 -11.74 12.00
C GLU A 373 -6.58 -11.21 13.16
N SER A 374 -5.33 -10.79 12.87
CA SER A 374 -4.43 -10.19 13.85
C SER A 374 -5.04 -8.93 14.49
N PHE A 375 -5.71 -8.10 13.68
CA PHE A 375 -6.45 -6.93 14.17
C PHE A 375 -7.60 -7.32 15.11
N ASN A 376 -8.38 -8.35 14.76
CA ASN A 376 -9.47 -8.84 15.61
C ASN A 376 -8.97 -9.45 16.92
N GLN A 377 -7.83 -10.15 16.90
CA GLN A 377 -7.18 -10.67 18.11
C GLN A 377 -6.72 -9.54 19.01
N MET A 378 -6.01 -8.55 18.46
CA MET A 378 -5.55 -7.38 19.21
C MET A 378 -6.71 -6.63 19.87
N THR A 379 -7.78 -6.33 19.13
CA THR A 379 -8.95 -5.62 19.68
C THR A 379 -9.68 -6.43 20.75
N GLY A 380 -9.75 -7.75 20.59
CA GLY A 380 -10.23 -8.68 21.63
C GLY A 380 -9.39 -8.59 22.92
N SER A 381 -8.07 -8.72 22.81
CA SER A 381 -7.15 -8.64 23.96
C SER A 381 -7.24 -7.28 24.67
N ILE A 382 -7.32 -6.18 23.92
CA ILE A 382 -7.47 -4.83 24.50
C ILE A 382 -8.78 -4.74 25.30
N SER A 383 -9.89 -5.25 24.76
CA SER A 383 -11.18 -5.26 25.47
C SER A 383 -11.09 -6.00 26.80
N THR A 384 -10.47 -7.19 26.81
CA THR A 384 -10.28 -7.98 28.03
C THR A 384 -9.39 -7.26 29.05
N LEU A 385 -8.28 -6.67 28.61
CA LEU A 385 -7.38 -5.92 29.48
C LEU A 385 -8.06 -4.71 30.12
N ILE A 386 -8.88 -3.96 29.37
CA ILE A 386 -9.64 -2.83 29.92
C ILE A 386 -10.64 -3.29 30.97
N GLU A 387 -11.34 -4.41 30.74
CA GLU A 387 -12.27 -4.97 31.73
C GLU A 387 -11.56 -5.43 33.00
N GLU A 388 -10.41 -6.09 32.88
CA GLU A 388 -9.59 -6.51 34.02
C GLU A 388 -9.04 -5.33 34.81
N GLN A 389 -8.51 -4.32 34.13
CA GLN A 389 -8.03 -3.09 34.77
C GLN A 389 -9.17 -2.37 35.50
N ASN A 390 -10.34 -2.25 34.89
CA ASN A 390 -11.51 -1.64 35.54
C ASN A 390 -11.96 -2.43 36.77
N LYS A 391 -11.96 -3.76 36.73
CA LYS A 391 -12.27 -4.61 37.90
C LYS A 391 -11.25 -4.42 39.01
N ARG A 392 -9.96 -4.41 38.67
CA ARG A 392 -8.87 -4.21 39.62
C ARG A 392 -8.94 -2.84 40.28
N GLN A 393 -9.15 -1.78 39.50
CA GLN A 393 -9.28 -0.41 40.02
C GLN A 393 -10.47 -0.28 40.99
N ARG A 394 -11.60 -0.94 40.70
CA ARG A 394 -12.76 -0.97 41.62
C ARG A 394 -12.41 -1.64 42.94
N LEU A 395 -11.77 -2.80 42.90
CA LEU A 395 -11.36 -3.53 44.10
C LEU A 395 -10.32 -2.73 44.92
N GLU A 396 -9.34 -2.11 44.26
CA GLU A 396 -8.35 -1.25 44.91
C GLU A 396 -9.03 -0.04 45.59
N ASN A 397 -10.01 0.58 44.94
CA ASN A 397 -10.81 1.65 45.54
C ASN A 397 -11.60 1.14 46.77
N GLU A 398 -12.28 -0.01 46.68
CA GLU A 398 -13.01 -0.61 47.81
C GLU A 398 -12.09 -0.90 49.01
N ILE A 399 -10.89 -1.44 48.76
CA ILE A 399 -9.88 -1.67 49.80
C ILE A 399 -9.41 -0.35 50.43
N SER A 400 -9.22 0.71 49.62
CA SER A 400 -8.81 2.01 50.14
C SER A 400 -9.85 2.63 51.08
N ILE A 401 -11.14 2.46 50.76
CA ILE A 401 -12.25 2.90 51.61
C ILE A 401 -12.26 2.09 52.92
N ALA A 402 -12.08 0.77 52.86
CA ALA A 402 -12.00 -0.06 54.05
C ALA A 402 -10.86 0.36 54.99
N ARG A 403 -9.70 0.73 54.44
CA ARG A 403 -8.57 1.29 55.21
C ARG A 403 -8.92 2.61 55.88
N GLU A 404 -9.57 3.52 55.16
CA GLU A 404 -10.00 4.80 55.71
C GLU A 404 -10.95 4.60 56.89
N VAL A 405 -11.93 3.71 56.76
CA VAL A 405 -12.87 3.37 57.85
C VAL A 405 -12.14 2.76 59.04
N GLN A 406 -11.22 1.81 58.82
CA GLN A 406 -10.46 1.20 59.91
C GLN A 406 -9.59 2.22 60.64
N ASN A 407 -8.95 3.16 59.94
CA ASN A 407 -8.14 4.19 60.58
C ASN A 407 -8.96 5.09 61.52
N GLN A 408 -10.26 5.27 61.27
CA GLN A 408 -11.16 6.02 62.16
C GLN A 408 -11.54 5.24 63.43
N LEU A 409 -11.33 3.92 63.44
CA LEU A 409 -11.57 3.07 64.60
C LEU A 409 -10.46 3.22 65.65
N PHE A 410 -9.22 3.43 65.25
CA PHE A 410 -8.12 3.68 66.20
C PHE A 410 -8.30 5.01 66.96
N PRO A 411 -7.79 5.12 68.20
CA PRO A 411 -7.88 6.36 68.97
C PRO A 411 -7.24 7.55 68.24
N SER A 412 -8.06 8.53 67.84
CA SER A 412 -7.58 9.76 67.19
C SER A 412 -7.04 10.80 68.17
N THR A 413 -7.47 10.72 69.43
CA THR A 413 -6.94 11.49 70.55
C THR A 413 -6.66 10.56 71.72
N LEU A 414 -5.44 10.61 72.24
CA LEU A 414 -5.05 9.83 73.41
C LEU A 414 -5.65 10.46 74.68
N PRO A 415 -6.29 9.68 75.58
CA PRO A 415 -6.84 10.21 76.82
C PRO A 415 -5.77 10.77 77.74
N SER A 416 -6.08 11.86 78.43
CA SER A 416 -5.20 12.50 79.41
C SER A 416 -5.61 12.10 80.83
N VAL A 417 -4.86 11.18 81.45
CA VAL A 417 -5.00 10.79 82.85
C VAL A 417 -3.79 11.30 83.65
N PRO A 418 -3.97 11.98 84.80
CA PRO A 418 -2.85 12.45 85.61
C PRO A 418 -1.88 11.32 85.97
N GLY A 419 -0.58 11.55 85.77
CA GLY A 419 0.45 10.56 86.06
C GLY A 419 0.57 9.43 85.04
N VAL A 420 -0.11 9.53 83.89
CA VAL A 420 0.00 8.54 82.80
C VAL A 420 0.42 9.25 81.51
N GLU A 421 1.48 8.77 80.87
CA GLU A 421 1.86 9.18 79.50
C GLU A 421 1.74 7.95 78.59
N ILE A 422 0.99 8.05 77.51
CA ILE A 422 0.71 6.92 76.59
C ILE A 422 1.10 7.27 75.16
N GLU A 423 1.50 6.26 74.41
CA GLU A 423 1.67 6.33 72.96
C GLU A 423 1.41 4.94 72.35
N ALA A 424 0.95 4.90 71.11
CA ALA A 424 0.87 3.66 70.34
C ALA A 424 1.18 3.89 68.86
N ILE A 425 1.82 2.91 68.25
CA ILE A 425 2.10 2.89 66.81
C ILE A 425 1.61 1.55 66.27
N CYS A 426 0.77 1.59 65.24
CA CYS A 426 0.31 0.42 64.50
C CYS A 426 0.65 0.62 63.02
N LYS A 427 1.44 -0.29 62.45
CA LYS A 427 1.83 -0.30 61.04
C LYS A 427 1.31 -1.60 60.42
N ALA A 428 0.30 -1.47 59.56
CA ALA A 428 -0.26 -2.61 58.85
C ALA A 428 0.73 -3.14 57.80
N ALA A 429 0.91 -4.45 57.74
CA ALA A 429 1.68 -5.16 56.71
C ALA A 429 0.98 -5.15 55.34
N ARG A 430 -0.34 -4.96 55.31
CA ARG A 430 -1.15 -4.86 54.08
C ARG A 430 -1.99 -3.58 54.07
N SER A 431 -3.04 -3.54 53.26
CA SER A 431 -3.93 -2.39 53.16
C SER A 431 -4.74 -2.12 54.44
N VAL A 432 -4.98 -3.13 55.28
CA VAL A 432 -5.72 -3.05 56.55
C VAL A 432 -5.07 -4.00 57.57
N SER A 433 -5.15 -3.65 58.86
CA SER A 433 -4.52 -4.38 59.98
C SER A 433 -5.47 -5.41 60.61
N GLY A 434 -4.97 -6.54 61.08
CA GLY A 434 -5.64 -7.43 62.04
C GLY A 434 -5.50 -6.94 63.48
N ASP A 435 -4.43 -6.22 63.77
CA ASP A 435 -4.14 -5.67 65.09
C ASP A 435 -5.16 -4.63 65.55
N TYR A 436 -5.43 -4.66 66.85
CA TYR A 436 -6.26 -3.71 67.58
C TYR A 436 -5.47 -3.13 68.74
N TYR A 437 -5.59 -1.82 68.95
CA TYR A 437 -5.22 -1.20 70.22
C TYR A 437 -6.23 -0.13 70.61
N ASP A 438 -6.35 0.11 71.92
CA ASP A 438 -7.25 1.15 72.43
C ASP A 438 -6.80 1.68 73.79
N PHE A 439 -7.16 2.93 74.04
CA PHE A 439 -6.98 3.61 75.32
C PHE A 439 -8.32 4.22 75.73
N ILE A 440 -8.90 3.72 76.82
CA ILE A 440 -10.24 4.11 77.26
C ILE A 440 -10.12 4.73 78.66
N GLN A 441 -10.43 6.02 78.78
CA GLN A 441 -10.55 6.68 80.08
C GLN A 441 -11.88 6.28 80.73
N LEU A 442 -11.80 5.55 81.85
CA LEU A 442 -12.98 5.07 82.58
C LEU A 442 -13.43 6.08 83.65
N SER A 443 -12.47 6.75 84.27
CA SER A 443 -12.69 7.78 85.29
C SER A 443 -11.51 8.76 85.30
N PRO A 444 -11.53 9.84 86.10
CA PRO A 444 -10.41 10.77 86.19
C PRO A 444 -9.07 10.12 86.61
N THR A 445 -9.11 8.95 87.26
CA THR A 445 -7.89 8.25 87.72
C THR A 445 -7.67 6.90 87.03
N HIS A 446 -8.67 6.37 86.31
CA HIS A 446 -8.62 5.03 85.70
C HIS A 446 -8.49 5.09 84.18
N ILE A 447 -7.51 4.36 83.65
CA ILE A 447 -7.31 4.16 82.22
C ILE A 447 -7.26 2.66 81.90
N ALA A 448 -7.97 2.25 80.85
CA ALA A 448 -7.85 0.93 80.26
C ALA A 448 -6.91 0.99 79.05
N VAL A 449 -6.01 0.02 78.96
CA VAL A 449 -5.12 -0.22 77.83
C VAL A 449 -5.46 -1.59 77.28
N ALA A 450 -5.80 -1.66 75.99
CA ALA A 450 -6.11 -2.91 75.31
C ALA A 450 -5.24 -3.08 74.07
N ILE A 451 -4.80 -4.32 73.83
CA ILE A 451 -4.17 -4.75 72.59
C ILE A 451 -4.75 -6.11 72.19
N ALA A 452 -4.94 -6.32 70.90
CA ALA A 452 -5.38 -7.59 70.36
C ALA A 452 -4.74 -7.82 69.01
N ASP A 453 -4.60 -9.09 68.66
CA ASP A 453 -4.35 -9.52 67.29
C ASP A 453 -5.38 -10.58 66.90
N ILE A 454 -5.92 -10.46 65.70
CA ILE A 454 -7.02 -11.27 65.20
C ILE A 454 -6.50 -12.24 64.16
N SER A 455 -6.80 -13.53 64.38
CA SER A 455 -6.41 -14.59 63.47
C SER A 455 -6.90 -14.33 62.04
N GLY A 456 -5.97 -14.31 61.09
CA GLY A 456 -6.22 -14.04 59.68
C GLY A 456 -5.58 -12.72 59.23
N LYS A 457 -5.79 -12.33 57.97
CA LYS A 457 -5.20 -11.09 57.41
C LYS A 457 -6.21 -10.37 56.53
N GLY A 458 -6.01 -9.06 56.32
CA GLY A 458 -6.83 -8.26 55.41
C GLY A 458 -8.22 -7.91 55.95
N ILE A 459 -9.17 -7.64 55.06
CA ILE A 459 -10.49 -7.05 55.41
C ILE A 459 -11.26 -7.88 56.43
N SER A 460 -11.14 -9.21 56.37
CA SER A 460 -11.87 -10.09 57.28
C SER A 460 -11.41 -9.97 58.73
N ALA A 461 -10.11 -9.77 58.98
CA ALA A 461 -9.57 -9.55 60.33
C ALA A 461 -9.97 -8.15 60.82
N ALA A 462 -9.85 -7.14 59.96
CA ALA A 462 -10.27 -5.76 60.26
C ALA A 462 -11.75 -5.64 60.68
N LEU A 463 -12.66 -6.40 60.06
CA LEU A 463 -14.08 -6.42 60.45
C LEU A 463 -14.31 -7.02 61.84
N LEU A 464 -13.57 -8.07 62.20
CA LEU A 464 -13.62 -8.63 63.55
C LEU A 464 -13.01 -7.69 64.58
N MET A 465 -11.96 -6.96 64.20
CA MET A 465 -11.34 -5.93 65.04
C MET A 465 -12.35 -4.84 65.37
N ALA A 466 -13.08 -4.35 64.38
CA ALA A 466 -14.16 -3.39 64.60
C ALA A 466 -15.26 -3.93 65.53
N SER A 467 -15.63 -5.20 65.39
CA SER A 467 -16.62 -5.87 66.25
C SER A 467 -16.13 -6.00 67.70
N LEU A 468 -14.88 -6.45 67.89
CA LEU A 468 -14.26 -6.59 69.20
C LEU A 468 -14.12 -5.24 69.89
N GLN A 469 -13.68 -4.21 69.16
CA GLN A 469 -13.60 -2.85 69.68
C GLN A 469 -14.97 -2.33 70.11
N ALA A 470 -16.00 -2.46 69.27
CA ALA A 470 -17.34 -1.99 69.59
C ALA A 470 -17.88 -2.69 70.86
N ALA A 471 -17.65 -3.99 70.98
CA ALA A 471 -18.03 -4.77 72.15
C ALA A 471 -17.26 -4.37 73.42
N LEU A 472 -15.95 -4.09 73.30
CA LEU A 472 -15.14 -3.61 74.41
C LEU A 472 -15.59 -2.22 74.86
N ARG A 473 -15.67 -1.25 73.95
CA ARG A 473 -16.08 0.12 74.25
C ARG A 473 -17.49 0.19 74.84
N SER A 474 -18.43 -0.59 74.32
CA SER A 474 -19.79 -0.66 74.88
C SER A 474 -19.81 -1.13 76.34
N GLN A 475 -18.92 -2.06 76.71
CA GLN A 475 -18.84 -2.57 78.09
C GLN A 475 -18.04 -1.65 79.01
N MET A 476 -17.02 -0.98 78.50
CA MET A 476 -16.13 -0.09 79.27
C MET A 476 -16.67 1.32 79.48
N LEU A 477 -17.53 1.83 78.60
CA LEU A 477 -18.12 3.16 78.74
C LEU A 477 -19.41 3.17 79.58
N SER A 478 -19.79 2.04 80.18
CA SER A 478 -20.92 1.96 81.12
C SER A 478 -20.54 2.49 82.51
N GLU A 479 -21.48 3.09 83.25
CA GLU A 479 -21.19 3.59 84.60
C GLU A 479 -20.74 2.46 85.55
N GLY A 480 -19.70 2.72 86.35
CA GLY A 480 -19.13 1.74 87.29
C GLY A 480 -18.11 0.77 86.69
N SER A 481 -17.72 0.97 85.43
CA SER A 481 -16.78 0.10 84.70
C SER A 481 -15.38 0.08 85.30
N GLU A 482 -14.98 1.10 86.05
CA GLU A 482 -13.70 1.16 86.75
C GLU A 482 -13.51 0.06 87.81
N ARG A 483 -14.62 -0.55 88.28
CA ARG A 483 -14.62 -1.66 89.26
C ARG A 483 -14.89 -3.02 88.64
N LEU A 484 -15.02 -3.11 87.31
CA LEU A 484 -15.27 -4.39 86.64
C LEU A 484 -14.12 -5.36 86.89
N ASN A 485 -14.46 -6.63 87.05
CA ASN A 485 -13.49 -7.72 87.04
C ASN A 485 -13.01 -7.97 85.60
N MET A 486 -11.70 -7.94 85.36
CA MET A 486 -11.11 -8.08 84.03
C MET A 486 -11.35 -9.47 83.45
N ALA A 487 -11.29 -10.51 84.27
CA ALA A 487 -11.62 -11.86 83.85
C ALA A 487 -13.08 -11.98 83.36
N GLU A 488 -14.02 -11.35 84.07
CA GLU A 488 -15.45 -11.36 83.69
C GLU A 488 -15.70 -10.56 82.39
N LEU A 489 -15.03 -9.42 82.22
CA LEU A 489 -15.10 -8.65 80.97
C LEU A 489 -14.59 -9.48 79.78
N VAL A 490 -13.43 -10.11 79.94
CA VAL A 490 -12.81 -10.95 78.91
C VAL A 490 -13.67 -12.17 78.62
N SER A 491 -14.29 -12.81 79.62
CA SER A 491 -15.29 -13.87 79.42
C SER A 491 -16.48 -13.38 78.58
N ARG A 492 -16.97 -12.16 78.77
CA ARG A 492 -18.07 -11.59 77.96
C ARG A 492 -17.63 -11.30 76.53
N LEU A 493 -16.43 -10.76 76.33
CA LEU A 493 -15.86 -10.53 75.00
C LEU A 493 -15.63 -11.85 74.25
N ASN A 494 -15.16 -12.88 74.95
CA ASN A 494 -15.03 -14.22 74.40
C ASN A 494 -16.39 -14.77 73.93
N LYS A 495 -17.44 -14.65 74.75
CA LYS A 495 -18.80 -15.05 74.36
C LYS A 495 -19.33 -14.25 73.17
N HIS A 496 -19.05 -12.94 73.13
CA HIS A 496 -19.39 -12.09 71.99
C HIS A 496 -18.70 -12.54 70.71
N LEU A 497 -17.41 -12.89 70.78
CA LEU A 497 -16.65 -13.34 69.61
C LEU A 497 -17.17 -14.71 69.13
N VAL A 498 -17.23 -15.73 70.01
CA VAL A 498 -17.73 -17.08 69.67
C VAL A 498 -19.11 -17.05 69.00
N ARG A 499 -20.02 -16.18 69.45
CA ARG A 499 -21.38 -16.09 68.88
C ARG A 499 -21.44 -15.37 67.53
N ASN A 500 -20.43 -14.56 67.22
CA ASN A 500 -20.40 -13.71 66.03
C ASN A 500 -19.36 -14.17 64.99
N THR A 501 -18.57 -15.20 65.29
CA THR A 501 -17.53 -15.76 64.40
C THR A 501 -17.71 -17.25 64.19
N GLY A 502 -17.14 -17.80 63.10
CA GLY A 502 -17.09 -19.24 62.87
C GLY A 502 -16.01 -19.92 63.73
N ASP A 503 -16.02 -21.26 63.76
CA ASP A 503 -15.13 -22.10 64.57
C ASP A 503 -13.62 -21.94 64.25
N ASP A 504 -13.27 -21.23 63.17
CA ASP A 504 -11.91 -21.03 62.65
C ASP A 504 -11.31 -19.65 62.95
N ARG A 505 -11.98 -18.81 63.74
CA ARG A 505 -11.52 -17.45 64.04
C ARG A 505 -11.40 -17.20 65.54
N PHE A 506 -10.24 -16.69 65.92
CA PHE A 506 -9.92 -16.33 67.29
C PHE A 506 -9.20 -14.99 67.34
N ALA A 507 -9.12 -14.40 68.53
CA ALA A 507 -8.31 -13.21 68.77
C ALA A 507 -7.48 -13.41 70.02
N THR A 508 -6.20 -13.11 69.91
CA THR A 508 -5.37 -12.91 71.09
C THR A 508 -5.73 -11.55 71.67
N PHE A 509 -5.90 -11.43 72.99
CA PHE A 509 -6.34 -10.18 73.61
C PHE A 509 -5.68 -9.94 74.96
N PHE A 510 -5.17 -8.74 75.19
CA PHE A 510 -4.68 -8.30 76.49
C PHE A 510 -5.38 -7.00 76.87
N ILE A 511 -5.83 -6.94 78.12
CA ILE A 511 -6.39 -5.72 78.70
C ILE A 511 -5.85 -5.47 80.10
N ALA A 512 -5.56 -4.21 80.40
CA ALA A 512 -5.20 -3.76 81.72
C ALA A 512 -5.91 -2.47 82.09
N ILE A 513 -6.34 -2.35 83.35
CA ILE A 513 -6.80 -1.10 83.96
C ILE A 513 -5.78 -0.64 84.98
N TYR A 514 -5.30 0.59 84.80
CA TYR A 514 -4.44 1.27 85.76
C TYR A 514 -5.24 2.32 86.54
N ASP A 515 -5.18 2.25 87.86
CA ASP A 515 -5.65 3.31 88.75
C ASP A 515 -4.47 4.15 89.24
N SER A 516 -4.37 5.38 88.74
CA SER A 516 -3.34 6.34 89.13
C SER A 516 -3.42 6.79 90.59
N ALA A 517 -4.57 6.64 91.26
CA ALA A 517 -4.72 7.02 92.67
C ALA A 517 -4.10 5.99 93.62
N THR A 518 -4.32 4.70 93.35
CA THR A 518 -3.80 3.59 94.15
C THR A 518 -2.54 2.95 93.58
N ARG A 519 -2.12 3.36 92.38
CA ARG A 519 -1.03 2.76 91.59
C ARG A 519 -1.21 1.26 91.40
N THR A 520 -2.44 0.79 91.27
CA THR A 520 -2.73 -0.63 91.07
C THR A 520 -3.01 -0.87 89.59
N LEU A 521 -2.31 -1.86 89.01
CA LEU A 521 -2.60 -2.38 87.67
C LEU A 521 -3.35 -3.71 87.82
N ARG A 522 -4.50 -3.81 87.18
CA ARG A 522 -5.28 -5.05 87.07
C ARG A 522 -5.36 -5.46 85.62
N TYR A 523 -5.07 -6.71 85.30
CA TYR A 523 -4.99 -7.15 83.91
C TYR A 523 -5.48 -8.58 83.73
N THR A 524 -5.82 -8.92 82.49
CA THR A 524 -6.10 -10.28 82.05
C THR A 524 -5.51 -10.46 80.65
N ASN A 525 -4.71 -11.50 80.48
CA ASN A 525 -4.17 -11.91 79.20
C ASN A 525 -4.94 -13.11 78.63
N ALA A 526 -5.71 -12.90 77.57
CA ALA A 526 -6.42 -13.94 76.82
C ALA A 526 -5.59 -14.39 75.60
N GLY A 527 -4.49 -15.09 75.87
CA GLY A 527 -3.62 -15.71 74.87
C GLY A 527 -2.84 -14.75 73.97
N HIS A 528 -2.75 -13.46 74.33
CA HIS A 528 -1.86 -12.50 73.68
C HIS A 528 -0.42 -12.64 74.17
N LEU A 529 0.52 -12.15 73.37
CA LEU A 529 1.91 -12.08 73.80
C LEU A 529 1.99 -11.30 75.12
N PRO A 530 2.64 -11.84 76.17
CA PRO A 530 2.67 -11.18 77.46
C PRO A 530 3.25 -9.78 77.35
N ALA A 531 2.38 -8.78 77.59
CA ALA A 531 2.82 -7.42 77.85
C ALA A 531 3.78 -7.43 79.05
N PHE A 532 4.71 -6.50 79.10
CA PHE A 532 5.68 -6.46 80.19
C PHE A 532 5.81 -5.08 80.79
N LEU A 533 6.08 -5.06 82.10
CA LEU A 533 6.32 -3.87 82.89
C LEU A 533 7.82 -3.72 83.16
N ILE A 534 8.40 -2.57 82.83
CA ILE A 534 9.79 -2.26 83.13
C ILE A 534 9.85 -1.35 84.36
N CYS A 535 10.56 -1.81 85.38
CA CYS A 535 10.85 -1.06 86.60
C CYS A 535 12.32 -1.26 87.02
N ASN A 536 13.05 -0.18 87.29
CA ASN A 536 14.45 -0.22 87.76
C ASN A 536 15.37 -1.15 86.94
N GLY A 537 15.21 -1.18 85.61
CA GLY A 537 16.01 -2.04 84.72
C GLY A 537 15.60 -3.51 84.68
N ASN A 538 14.55 -3.92 85.39
CA ASN A 538 13.98 -5.28 85.34
C ASN A 538 12.65 -5.28 84.57
N SER A 539 12.40 -6.32 83.78
CA SER A 539 11.14 -6.57 83.06
C SER A 539 10.33 -7.67 83.74
N GLU A 540 9.07 -7.40 84.06
CA GLU A 540 8.10 -8.37 84.60
C GLU A 540 7.01 -8.63 83.56
N GLN A 541 6.75 -9.90 83.21
CA GLN A 541 5.72 -10.27 82.22
C GLN A 541 4.33 -10.36 82.87
N LEU A 542 3.31 -9.98 82.11
CA LEU A 542 1.90 -9.98 82.49
C LEU A 542 1.18 -11.12 81.75
N ASP A 543 1.41 -12.35 82.18
CA ASP A 543 0.94 -13.59 81.53
C ASP A 543 -0.32 -14.19 82.19
N LYS A 544 -0.75 -13.66 83.34
CA LYS A 544 -1.94 -14.16 84.04
C LYS A 544 -3.23 -13.88 83.25
N GLY A 545 -4.03 -14.92 83.04
CA GLY A 545 -5.29 -14.82 82.32
C GLY A 545 -5.81 -16.17 81.84
N GLY A 546 -5.64 -16.49 80.55
CA GLY A 546 -6.27 -17.64 79.92
C GLY A 546 -5.95 -17.83 78.43
N MET A 547 -6.76 -18.65 77.76
CA MET A 547 -6.61 -18.94 76.33
C MET A 547 -7.06 -17.79 75.42
N VAL A 548 -6.89 -17.91 74.10
CA VAL A 548 -7.38 -16.93 73.13
C VAL A 548 -8.91 -16.80 73.12
N LEU A 549 -9.42 -15.62 72.76
CA LEU A 549 -10.85 -15.38 72.56
C LEU A 549 -11.38 -16.13 71.34
N GLY A 550 -12.65 -16.54 71.37
CA GLY A 550 -13.36 -17.07 70.19
C GLY A 550 -13.33 -18.58 70.02
N VAL A 551 -12.63 -19.32 70.89
CA VAL A 551 -12.47 -20.78 70.76
C VAL A 551 -13.44 -21.58 71.65
N MET A 552 -13.64 -21.16 72.91
CA MET A 552 -14.47 -21.90 73.87
C MET A 552 -15.39 -20.95 74.63
N GLU A 553 -16.71 -21.04 74.42
CA GLU A 553 -17.69 -20.06 74.93
C GLU A 553 -17.64 -19.86 76.46
N ASP A 554 -17.58 -20.95 77.22
CA ASP A 554 -17.66 -20.94 78.69
C ASP A 554 -16.30 -21.03 79.39
N TYR A 555 -15.24 -20.49 78.77
CA TYR A 555 -13.92 -20.40 79.40
C TYR A 555 -13.89 -19.35 80.52
N VAL A 556 -13.27 -19.70 81.65
CA VAL A 556 -13.10 -18.85 82.82
C VAL A 556 -11.69 -18.29 82.82
N TYR A 557 -11.57 -16.97 82.68
CA TYR A 557 -10.30 -16.26 82.70
C TYR A 557 -9.84 -15.94 84.12
N GLU A 558 -8.56 -15.65 84.29
CA GLU A 558 -7.99 -15.17 85.54
C GLU A 558 -7.63 -13.68 85.48
N GLU A 559 -7.58 -13.04 86.64
CA GLU A 559 -7.13 -11.65 86.80
C GLU A 559 -5.79 -11.61 87.54
N GLY A 560 -4.83 -10.88 86.97
CA GLY A 560 -3.62 -10.43 87.64
C GLY A 560 -3.81 -9.05 88.25
N SER A 561 -3.17 -8.83 89.40
CA SER A 561 -3.11 -7.53 90.04
C SER A 561 -1.74 -7.33 90.67
N LEU A 562 -1.15 -6.16 90.45
CA LEU A 562 0.12 -5.76 91.03
C LEU A 562 0.13 -4.26 91.33
N GLU A 563 0.98 -3.88 92.29
CA GLU A 563 1.27 -2.48 92.60
C GLU A 563 2.39 -1.99 91.69
N VAL A 564 2.12 -0.91 90.95
CA VAL A 564 3.04 -0.32 89.98
C VAL A 564 3.96 0.66 90.67
N ARG A 565 5.27 0.48 90.48
CA ARG A 565 6.26 1.43 90.98
C ARG A 565 6.23 2.72 90.16
N PRO A 566 6.60 3.88 90.75
CA PRO A 566 6.68 5.14 90.01
C PRO A 566 7.60 5.03 88.79
N ASP A 567 7.19 5.67 87.69
CA ASP A 567 7.90 5.70 86.40
C ASP A 567 8.10 4.31 85.75
N ALA A 568 7.21 3.37 86.05
CA ALA A 568 7.16 2.08 85.37
C ALA A 568 6.69 2.26 83.92
N LEU A 569 7.21 1.42 83.02
CA LEU A 569 6.85 1.44 81.61
C LEU A 569 6.13 0.14 81.25
N LEU A 570 4.84 0.23 80.94
CA LEU A 570 4.05 -0.87 80.41
C LEU A 570 4.20 -0.89 78.88
N ILE A 571 4.59 -2.04 78.34
CA ILE A 571 4.73 -2.26 76.91
C ILE A 571 3.87 -3.43 76.47
N GLY A 572 2.92 -3.15 75.57
CA GLY A 572 2.16 -4.15 74.82
C GLY A 572 2.66 -4.17 73.37
N TYR A 573 2.66 -5.34 72.73
CA TYR A 573 3.18 -5.51 71.38
C TYR A 573 2.51 -6.70 70.69
N SER A 574 2.35 -6.62 69.37
CA SER A 574 1.95 -7.76 68.54
C SER A 574 3.16 -8.60 68.11
N ASP A 575 2.87 -9.79 67.56
CA ASP A 575 3.86 -10.74 67.07
C ASP A 575 4.72 -10.17 65.93
N GLY A 576 4.13 -9.34 65.06
CA GLY A 576 4.86 -8.64 64.01
C GLY A 576 6.01 -7.77 64.51
N LEU A 577 6.10 -7.43 65.80
CA LEU A 577 7.23 -6.72 66.38
C LEU A 577 8.40 -7.64 66.79
N ILE A 578 8.14 -8.91 67.10
CA ILE A 578 9.17 -9.84 67.60
C ILE A 578 9.53 -10.96 66.60
N GLU A 579 8.63 -11.30 65.68
CA GLU A 579 8.83 -12.32 64.66
C GLU A 579 9.60 -11.88 63.40
N PRO A 580 9.87 -10.59 63.10
CA PRO A 580 10.66 -10.24 61.92
C PRO A 580 12.01 -10.96 61.88
N GLU A 581 12.25 -11.68 60.79
CA GLU A 581 13.48 -12.46 60.56
C GLU A 581 14.54 -11.61 59.85
N ASN A 582 15.80 -11.77 60.26
CA ASN A 582 16.93 -11.21 59.52
C ASN A 582 17.29 -12.09 58.30
N VAL A 583 18.32 -11.67 57.54
CA VAL A 583 18.82 -12.42 56.36
C VAL A 583 19.31 -13.85 56.65
N TYR A 584 19.47 -14.22 57.92
CA TYR A 584 19.87 -15.56 58.37
C TYR A 584 18.68 -16.39 58.88
N GLY A 585 17.45 -15.88 58.84
CA GLY A 585 16.26 -16.53 59.36
C GLY A 585 16.14 -16.51 60.89
N GLU A 586 16.84 -15.58 61.57
CA GLU A 586 16.69 -15.41 63.02
C GLU A 586 15.66 -14.31 63.32
N GLU A 587 14.64 -14.63 64.11
CA GLU A 587 13.66 -13.68 64.63
C GLU A 587 14.30 -12.61 65.53
N PHE A 588 13.71 -11.41 65.56
CA PHE A 588 14.13 -10.33 66.46
C PHE A 588 14.03 -10.75 67.93
N GLY A 589 12.91 -11.36 68.30
CA GLY A 589 12.67 -12.04 69.57
C GLY A 589 12.46 -11.11 70.77
N ILE A 590 11.69 -11.62 71.73
CA ILE A 590 11.30 -10.89 72.96
C ILE A 590 12.49 -10.38 73.78
N ARG A 591 13.59 -11.13 73.85
CA ARG A 591 14.76 -10.74 74.63
C ARG A 591 15.36 -9.43 74.13
N ARG A 592 15.48 -9.26 72.81
CA ARG A 592 16.04 -8.04 72.21
C ARG A 592 15.08 -6.86 72.39
N LEU A 593 13.77 -7.11 72.27
CA LEU A 593 12.73 -6.10 72.55
C LEU A 593 12.82 -5.57 73.99
N GLN A 594 12.92 -6.48 74.97
CA GLN A 594 13.06 -6.12 76.39
C GLN A 594 14.38 -5.36 76.65
N GLU A 595 15.50 -5.83 76.11
CA GLU A 595 16.80 -5.15 76.23
C GLU A 595 16.77 -3.73 75.64
N ALA A 596 16.13 -3.55 74.48
CA ALA A 596 15.95 -2.23 73.86
C ALA A 596 15.06 -1.32 74.73
N ALA A 597 13.94 -1.84 75.21
CA ALA A 597 13.00 -1.10 76.04
C ALA A 597 13.60 -0.69 77.39
N VAL A 598 14.42 -1.53 78.03
CA VAL A 598 15.14 -1.20 79.27
C VAL A 598 16.11 -0.03 79.07
N ARG A 599 16.84 0.00 77.95
CA ARG A 599 17.75 1.12 77.62
C ARG A 599 17.01 2.45 77.43
N LEU A 600 15.75 2.38 77.02
CA LEU A 600 14.91 3.52 76.69
C LEU A 600 13.93 3.90 77.81
N GLN A 601 13.98 3.25 78.98
CA GLN A 601 13.03 3.46 80.08
C GLN A 601 12.86 4.94 80.49
N GLY A 602 13.92 5.75 80.35
CA GLY A 602 13.90 7.19 80.66
C GLY A 602 13.39 8.13 79.55
N ALA A 603 13.14 7.62 78.33
CA ALA A 603 12.74 8.43 77.17
C ALA A 603 11.22 8.62 77.09
N ALA A 604 10.72 9.65 76.39
CA ALA A 604 9.28 9.84 76.21
C ALA A 604 8.62 8.59 75.55
N PRO A 605 7.37 8.22 75.90
CA PRO A 605 6.70 7.04 75.33
C PRO A 605 6.74 6.95 73.81
N LEU A 606 6.62 8.08 73.11
CA LEU A 606 6.77 8.16 71.66
C LEU A 606 8.15 7.75 71.16
N MET A 607 9.21 8.27 71.78
CA MET A 607 10.57 7.87 71.43
C MET A 607 10.82 6.38 71.69
N VAL A 608 10.21 5.82 72.75
CA VAL A 608 10.28 4.38 73.00
C VAL A 608 9.59 3.62 71.87
N ALA A 609 8.33 3.95 71.56
CA ALA A 609 7.56 3.28 70.52
C ALA A 609 8.27 3.33 69.16
N GLU A 610 8.72 4.51 68.72
CA GLU A 610 9.46 4.70 67.47
C GLU A 610 10.77 3.90 67.44
N SER A 611 11.52 3.89 68.54
CA SER A 611 12.80 3.16 68.60
C SER A 611 12.62 1.64 68.59
N LEU A 612 11.55 1.12 69.22
CA LEU A 612 11.25 -0.32 69.19
C LEU A 612 10.81 -0.76 67.79
N MET A 613 9.97 0.03 67.12
CA MET A 613 9.58 -0.21 65.73
C MET A 613 10.79 -0.18 64.81
N ALA A 614 11.64 0.85 64.93
CA ALA A 614 12.85 0.98 64.12
C ALA A 614 13.85 -0.17 64.37
N ALA A 615 13.99 -0.64 65.60
CA ALA A 615 14.88 -1.76 65.92
C ALA A 615 14.45 -3.08 65.24
N ALA A 616 13.14 -3.34 65.19
CA ALA A 616 12.60 -4.50 64.48
C ALA A 616 12.72 -4.36 62.96
N GLU A 617 12.49 -3.17 62.39
CA GLU A 617 12.68 -2.90 60.96
C GLU A 617 14.14 -3.00 60.52
N GLU A 618 15.07 -2.44 61.30
CA GLU A 618 16.51 -2.51 61.03
C GLU A 618 17.01 -3.96 61.11
N TRP A 619 16.44 -4.77 62.01
CA TRP A 619 16.76 -6.19 62.13
C TRP A 619 16.33 -6.99 60.90
N ALA A 620 15.11 -6.75 60.40
CA ALA A 620 14.57 -7.45 59.23
C ALA A 620 15.37 -7.14 57.95
N GLY A 621 15.89 -5.92 57.82
CA GLY A 621 16.74 -5.51 56.70
C GLY A 621 16.04 -5.49 55.33
N THR A 622 14.72 -5.65 55.30
CA THR A 622 13.88 -5.54 54.10
C THR A 622 12.69 -4.61 54.35
N PRO A 623 12.21 -3.90 53.31
CA PRO A 623 11.04 -3.03 53.45
C PRO A 623 9.69 -3.78 53.45
N GLU A 624 9.69 -5.10 53.22
CA GLU A 624 8.46 -5.90 53.12
C GLU A 624 8.13 -6.53 54.48
N GLN A 625 7.01 -6.10 55.06
CA GLN A 625 6.58 -6.48 56.39
C GLN A 625 5.75 -7.78 56.33
N ALA A 626 6.12 -8.80 57.11
CA ALA A 626 5.44 -10.10 57.10
C ALA A 626 4.09 -10.10 57.85
N ASP A 627 4.02 -9.33 58.95
CA ASP A 627 2.81 -9.18 59.77
C ASP A 627 2.62 -7.78 60.35
N ASP A 628 1.40 -7.48 60.80
CA ASP A 628 1.07 -6.18 61.38
C ASP A 628 1.93 -5.90 62.63
N MET A 629 2.48 -4.68 62.71
CA MET A 629 3.38 -4.29 63.80
C MET A 629 2.68 -3.26 64.67
N THR A 630 2.32 -3.67 65.89
CA THR A 630 1.70 -2.79 66.88
C THR A 630 2.53 -2.76 68.13
N VAL A 631 2.78 -1.56 68.64
CA VAL A 631 3.39 -1.33 69.95
C VAL A 631 2.58 -0.29 70.71
N ILE A 632 2.34 -0.57 71.98
CA ILE A 632 1.73 0.33 72.94
C ILE A 632 2.75 0.59 74.05
N VAL A 633 2.95 1.85 74.39
CA VAL A 633 3.85 2.27 75.47
C VAL A 633 3.07 3.16 76.44
N ALA A 634 3.00 2.77 77.71
CA ALA A 634 2.37 3.55 78.76
C ALA A 634 3.32 3.73 79.96
N ARG A 635 3.71 4.97 80.24
CA ARG A 635 4.47 5.35 81.43
C ARG A 635 3.50 5.63 82.57
N LEU A 636 3.67 4.92 83.68
CA LEU A 636 2.79 4.95 84.85
C LEU A 636 3.55 5.58 86.03
N ARG A 637 3.06 6.70 86.57
CA ARG A 637 3.67 7.47 87.68
C ARG A 637 2.94 7.35 89.00
#